data_AF-A0A832X4P2-F1
#
_entry.id   AF-A0A832X4P2-F1
#
_cell.length_a   1.000
_cell.length_b   1.000
_cell.length_c   1.000
_cell.angle_alpha   90.00
_cell.angle_beta   90.00
_cell.angle_gamma   90.00
#
_symmetry.space_group_name_H-M   'P 1'
#
loop_
_entity.id
_entity.type
_entity.pdbx_description
1 polymer ?
#
loop_
_entity_poly.entity_id
_entity_poly.type
_entity_poly.pdbx_seq_one_letter_code
_entity_poly.pdbx_strand_id
1 'polypeptide(L)'
;MLAFPIVASGLAIGFAIFLILEISKLDTGTPKMQSIAAAIKEGAMAYLNKQYQVVSIFAVIIAVILYFVLNWQTAVGFLAGAFLSALAGYIGMSISVRANVRTAQAASKGLKAALAVAFKGGAVTGMFVVGLALLGVSVFYLLFGDPLLIIGFGFGASLISLFARVGGGIYTKAADVGADLVGKIEKGIPEDDPRNPAVIADNVGDNVGDCAGMAADLFETYAVTAISAMLLGFLLFNGAQEAVVYPLLLGAAAIIASVVGTFFIQLPSNKNIMFALYKGVIVSGIIAIILFFVITNYFVNFVSAPINLFYSALIGFLVTFAMIVITEYFTSKKFRPVLKIAKASQTGAATNLITGLAVGMESTFWPVLVISFGILVSYWFAGLYGIAIAAVSMLSFTGIIVAIDSYGPITDNAGGIAEMSNLSSAVRRVTDALDAVGNTTKAVTKGYAIGSAALAALVLFASYTQELSQRGVQVAFDLSDPLILVGLFLGALLPFVFSSMLMLAVGKTAFEVVNEVRRQFKQIPGIMKFKAKPDYAKAVSIVTSAALKKMALPVLLAVLAPLMVGIFLGVKTLGALLVGTIISGLLLAIQMTSGGAAWDNAKKYIEDGNLGGKGSDTHKAAVVGDTVGDPFKDTAGPALNPLIKVVNMISLLFIGLIVANALI
;
A
#
# COMPACT_ATOMS: atom_id res chain seq x y z
N MET A 1 2.80 -12.83 28.72
CA MET A 1 3.49 -11.94 27.75
C MET A 1 2.56 -11.49 26.62
N LEU A 2 1.77 -12.39 25.99
CA LEU A 2 0.86 -12.04 24.88
C LEU A 2 -0.42 -11.29 25.26
N ALA A 3 -0.77 -11.17 26.55
CA ALA A 3 -1.96 -10.43 26.96
C ALA A 3 -1.91 -8.95 26.54
N PHE A 4 -0.73 -8.30 26.65
CA PHE A 4 -0.57 -6.90 26.26
C PHE A 4 -0.86 -6.63 24.78
N PRO A 5 -0.26 -7.35 23.80
CA PRO A 5 -0.58 -7.12 22.40
C PRO A 5 -2.02 -7.47 22.03
N ILE A 6 -2.63 -8.49 22.66
CA ILE A 6 -4.04 -8.81 22.45
C ILE A 6 -4.95 -7.67 22.94
N VAL A 7 -4.71 -7.15 24.14
CA VAL A 7 -5.49 -6.03 24.70
C VAL A 7 -5.30 -4.75 23.88
N ALA A 8 -4.07 -4.43 23.48
CA ALA A 8 -3.80 -3.27 22.62
C ALA A 8 -4.50 -3.40 21.26
N SER A 9 -4.54 -4.60 20.68
CA SER A 9 -5.28 -4.85 19.45
C SER A 9 -6.79 -4.65 19.62
N GLY A 10 -7.34 -5.13 20.74
CA GLY A 10 -8.74 -4.89 21.12
C GLY A 10 -9.03 -3.39 21.29
N LEU A 11 -8.11 -2.62 21.85
CA LEU A 11 -8.21 -1.15 21.96
C LEU A 11 -8.29 -0.49 20.58
N ALA A 12 -7.42 -0.87 19.64
CA ALA A 12 -7.46 -0.34 18.28
C ALA A 12 -8.80 -0.60 17.59
N ILE A 13 -9.28 -1.86 17.64
CA ILE A 13 -10.55 -2.26 17.04
C ILE A 13 -11.73 -1.54 17.72
N GLY A 14 -11.74 -1.48 19.05
CA GLY A 14 -12.78 -0.78 19.81
C GLY A 14 -12.83 0.72 19.50
N PHE A 15 -11.67 1.37 19.40
CA PHE A 15 -11.57 2.77 18.99
C PHE A 15 -12.05 2.99 17.55
N ALA A 16 -11.71 2.09 16.63
CA ALA A 16 -12.20 2.15 15.25
C ALA A 16 -13.72 1.98 15.18
N ILE A 17 -14.30 1.05 15.94
CA ILE A 17 -15.76 0.88 16.05
C ILE A 17 -16.43 2.14 16.60
N PHE A 18 -15.85 2.76 17.63
CA PHE A 18 -16.33 4.03 18.16
C PHE A 18 -16.37 5.12 17.07
N LEU A 19 -15.30 5.25 16.28
CA LEU A 19 -15.25 6.21 15.17
C LEU A 19 -16.28 5.89 14.07
N ILE A 20 -16.52 4.62 13.74
CA ILE A 20 -17.58 4.21 12.81
C ILE A 20 -18.96 4.67 13.30
N LEU A 21 -19.24 4.50 14.59
CA LEU A 21 -20.50 4.92 15.20
C LEU A 21 -20.67 6.45 15.17
N GLU A 22 -19.59 7.21 15.39
CA GLU A 22 -19.61 8.66 15.24
C GLU A 22 -19.87 9.10 13.81
N ILE A 23 -19.13 8.53 12.83
CA ILE A 23 -19.30 8.87 11.41
C ILE A 23 -20.72 8.55 10.96
N SER A 24 -21.27 7.39 11.34
CA SER A 24 -22.60 6.94 10.90
C SER A 24 -23.72 7.90 11.28
N LYS A 25 -23.57 8.66 12.38
CA LYS A 25 -24.53 9.67 12.85
C LYS A 25 -24.49 10.99 12.08
N LEU A 26 -23.46 11.22 11.27
CA LEU A 26 -23.33 12.46 10.49
C LEU A 26 -24.26 12.47 9.28
N ASP A 27 -24.69 13.68 8.93
CA ASP A 27 -25.55 13.98 7.79
C ASP A 27 -24.91 13.55 6.45
N THR A 28 -25.69 12.84 5.63
CA THR A 28 -25.31 12.35 4.30
C THR A 28 -25.63 13.34 3.18
N GLY A 29 -26.09 14.54 3.51
CA GLY A 29 -26.36 15.60 2.56
C GLY A 29 -27.60 15.35 1.71
N THR A 30 -27.63 15.98 0.54
CA THR A 30 -28.83 16.02 -0.32
C THR A 30 -29.20 14.64 -0.91
N PRO A 31 -30.46 14.42 -1.34
CA PRO A 31 -30.86 13.18 -2.02
C PRO A 31 -29.98 12.85 -3.25
N LYS A 32 -29.49 13.88 -3.95
CA LYS A 32 -28.59 13.71 -5.09
C LYS A 32 -27.25 13.13 -4.65
N MET A 33 -26.63 13.67 -3.61
CA MET A 33 -25.39 13.15 -3.03
C MET A 33 -25.56 11.70 -2.58
N GLN A 34 -26.68 11.39 -1.91
CA GLN A 34 -27.00 10.03 -1.46
C GLN A 34 -27.12 9.05 -2.63
N SER A 35 -27.75 9.46 -3.74
CA SER A 35 -27.88 8.63 -4.94
C SER A 35 -26.54 8.30 -5.61
N ILE A 36 -25.61 9.26 -5.63
CA ILE A 36 -24.27 9.07 -6.20
C ILE A 36 -23.44 8.18 -5.28
N ALA A 37 -23.45 8.46 -3.98
CA ALA A 37 -22.76 7.66 -2.98
C ALA A 37 -23.27 6.20 -2.99
N ALA A 38 -24.59 5.99 -3.20
CA ALA A 38 -25.16 4.66 -3.35
C ALA A 38 -24.61 3.92 -4.58
N ALA A 39 -24.48 4.59 -5.72
CA ALA A 39 -23.91 4.00 -6.94
C ALA A 39 -22.43 3.62 -6.76
N ILE A 40 -21.64 4.50 -6.13
CA ILE A 40 -20.24 4.20 -5.79
C ILE A 40 -20.17 2.99 -4.83
N LYS A 41 -21.02 2.97 -3.80
CA LYS A 41 -21.09 1.85 -2.85
C LYS A 41 -21.43 0.53 -3.52
N GLU A 42 -22.44 0.53 -4.38
CA GLU A 42 -22.86 -0.66 -5.10
C GLU A 42 -21.74 -1.20 -5.99
N GLY A 43 -21.09 -0.33 -6.77
CA GLY A 43 -19.95 -0.70 -7.62
C GLY A 43 -18.77 -1.26 -6.82
N ALA A 44 -18.38 -0.58 -5.73
CA ALA A 44 -17.26 -1.00 -4.89
C ALA A 44 -17.52 -2.35 -4.20
N MET A 45 -18.73 -2.54 -3.65
CA MET A 45 -19.10 -3.83 -3.04
C MET A 45 -19.21 -4.93 -4.08
N ALA A 46 -19.80 -4.67 -5.25
CA ALA A 46 -19.92 -5.67 -6.32
C ALA A 46 -18.54 -6.15 -6.81
N TYR A 47 -17.60 -5.21 -7.03
CA TYR A 47 -16.24 -5.55 -7.42
C TYR A 47 -15.52 -6.36 -6.34
N LEU A 48 -15.48 -5.89 -5.09
CA LEU A 48 -14.76 -6.58 -4.02
C LEU A 48 -15.34 -7.96 -3.73
N ASN A 49 -16.67 -8.09 -3.71
CA ASN A 49 -17.32 -9.39 -3.54
C ASN A 49 -16.92 -10.35 -4.66
N LYS A 50 -16.87 -9.86 -5.91
CA LYS A 50 -16.47 -10.70 -7.05
C LYS A 50 -14.98 -11.06 -7.00
N GLN A 51 -14.11 -10.11 -6.65
CA GLN A 51 -12.68 -10.33 -6.48
C GLN A 51 -12.44 -11.40 -5.40
N TYR A 52 -13.03 -11.24 -4.21
CA TYR A 52 -12.83 -12.18 -3.13
C TYR A 52 -13.48 -13.54 -3.39
N GLN A 53 -14.57 -13.62 -4.15
CA GLN A 53 -15.11 -14.91 -4.62
C GLN A 53 -14.11 -15.65 -5.52
N VAL A 54 -13.43 -14.93 -6.43
CA VAL A 54 -12.42 -15.56 -7.30
C VAL A 54 -11.19 -15.94 -6.48
N VAL A 55 -10.69 -15.03 -5.65
CA VAL A 55 -9.50 -15.25 -4.83
C VAL A 55 -9.70 -16.35 -3.79
N SER A 56 -10.90 -16.52 -3.24
CA SER A 56 -11.19 -17.60 -2.28
C SER A 56 -11.05 -18.98 -2.90
N ILE A 57 -11.36 -19.15 -4.19
CA ILE A 57 -11.13 -20.41 -4.92
C ILE A 57 -9.63 -20.73 -4.94
N PHE A 58 -8.79 -19.75 -5.31
CA PHE A 58 -7.33 -19.92 -5.29
C PHE A 58 -6.80 -20.19 -3.88
N ALA A 59 -7.31 -19.45 -2.88
CA ALA A 59 -6.92 -19.65 -1.48
C ALA A 59 -7.28 -21.06 -0.99
N VAL A 60 -8.47 -21.58 -1.30
CA VAL A 60 -8.85 -22.94 -0.91
C VAL A 60 -7.96 -23.99 -1.59
N ILE A 61 -7.65 -23.83 -2.88
CA ILE A 61 -6.74 -24.74 -3.59
C ILE A 61 -5.36 -24.74 -2.91
N ILE A 62 -4.81 -23.57 -2.63
CA ILE A 62 -3.51 -23.44 -1.95
C ILE A 62 -3.57 -24.03 -0.53
N ALA A 63 -4.64 -23.77 0.23
CA ALA A 63 -4.81 -24.32 1.58
C ALA A 63 -4.84 -25.86 1.57
N VAL A 64 -5.51 -26.47 0.59
CA VAL A 64 -5.51 -27.93 0.40
C VAL A 64 -4.09 -28.44 0.09
N ILE A 65 -3.35 -27.76 -0.79
CA ILE A 65 -1.96 -28.10 -1.08
C ILE A 65 -1.12 -28.01 0.20
N LEU A 66 -1.22 -26.91 0.95
CA LEU A 66 -0.47 -26.73 2.20
C LEU A 66 -0.82 -27.78 3.25
N TYR A 67 -2.09 -28.19 3.32
CA TYR A 67 -2.55 -29.22 4.26
C TYR A 67 -1.85 -30.56 4.00
N PHE A 68 -1.77 -30.98 2.73
CA PHE A 68 -1.18 -32.27 2.36
C PHE A 68 0.35 -32.24 2.23
N VAL A 69 0.92 -31.11 1.80
CA VAL A 69 2.37 -30.98 1.55
C VAL A 69 3.13 -30.62 2.82
N LEU A 70 2.54 -29.79 3.70
CA LEU A 70 3.19 -29.33 4.92
C LEU A 70 2.48 -29.88 6.15
N ASN A 71 1.41 -29.21 6.59
CA ASN A 71 0.59 -29.61 7.73
C ASN A 71 -0.69 -28.76 7.81
N TRP A 72 -1.65 -29.21 8.60
CA TRP A 72 -2.94 -28.57 8.73
C TRP A 72 -2.86 -27.21 9.45
N GLN A 73 -1.93 -27.04 10.40
CA GLN A 73 -1.76 -25.80 11.16
C GLN A 73 -1.33 -24.66 10.24
N THR A 74 -0.35 -24.92 9.35
CA THR A 74 0.10 -23.99 8.32
C THR A 74 -1.04 -23.63 7.36
N ALA A 75 -1.86 -24.61 6.94
CA ALA A 75 -3.02 -24.37 6.09
C ALA A 75 -4.09 -23.49 6.77
N VAL A 76 -4.38 -23.74 8.04
CA VAL A 76 -5.30 -22.91 8.85
C VAL A 76 -4.73 -21.51 9.05
N GLY A 77 -3.42 -21.39 9.30
CA GLY A 77 -2.72 -20.11 9.37
C GLY A 77 -2.87 -19.31 8.10
N PHE A 78 -2.61 -19.94 6.95
CA PHE A 78 -2.81 -19.35 5.64
C PHE A 78 -4.24 -18.82 5.45
N LEU A 79 -5.26 -19.61 5.77
CA LEU A 79 -6.65 -19.17 5.65
C LEU A 79 -6.98 -18.03 6.61
N ALA A 80 -6.45 -18.05 7.84
CA ALA A 80 -6.66 -16.99 8.82
C ALA A 80 -6.01 -15.67 8.38
N GLY A 81 -4.77 -15.71 7.89
CA GLY A 81 -4.07 -14.54 7.37
C GLY A 81 -4.75 -13.97 6.13
N ALA A 82 -5.18 -14.83 5.21
CA ALA A 82 -5.95 -14.43 4.04
C ALA A 82 -7.29 -13.78 4.44
N PHE A 83 -8.05 -14.40 5.35
CA PHE A 83 -9.32 -13.87 5.82
C PHE A 83 -9.18 -12.50 6.49
N LEU A 84 -8.22 -12.35 7.41
CA LEU A 84 -8.02 -11.08 8.12
C LEU A 84 -7.49 -9.96 7.21
N SER A 85 -6.64 -10.28 6.23
CA SER A 85 -6.21 -9.31 5.21
C SER A 85 -7.38 -8.85 4.35
N ALA A 86 -8.22 -9.79 3.88
CA ALA A 86 -9.41 -9.47 3.10
C ALA A 86 -10.42 -8.64 3.92
N LEU A 87 -10.58 -8.96 5.21
CA LEU A 87 -11.43 -8.23 6.14
C LEU A 87 -10.93 -6.79 6.36
N ALA A 88 -9.62 -6.58 6.53
CA ALA A 88 -9.03 -5.24 6.64
C ALA A 88 -9.34 -4.39 5.38
N GLY A 89 -9.14 -4.97 4.19
CA GLY A 89 -9.50 -4.31 2.92
C GLY A 89 -10.99 -3.99 2.79
N TYR A 90 -11.86 -4.93 3.18
CA TYR A 90 -13.32 -4.77 3.08
C TYR A 90 -13.85 -3.70 4.05
N ILE A 91 -13.36 -3.69 5.29
CA ILE A 91 -13.72 -2.67 6.29
C ILE A 91 -13.24 -1.30 5.83
N GLY A 92 -11.99 -1.21 5.34
CA GLY A 92 -11.41 0.03 4.81
C GLY A 92 -12.27 0.64 3.69
N MET A 93 -12.62 -0.16 2.67
CA MET A 93 -13.52 0.30 1.61
C MET A 93 -14.89 0.71 2.16
N SER A 94 -15.50 -0.13 3.00
CA SER A 94 -16.85 0.13 3.52
C SER A 94 -16.92 1.43 4.33
N ILE A 95 -15.89 1.75 5.12
CA ILE A 95 -15.87 3.03 5.85
C ILE A 95 -15.57 4.21 4.93
N SER A 96 -14.68 4.06 3.95
CA SER A 96 -14.36 5.12 3.00
C SER A 96 -15.58 5.59 2.21
N VAL A 97 -16.39 4.65 1.72
CA VAL A 97 -17.64 4.96 1.02
C VAL A 97 -18.71 5.55 1.94
N ARG A 98 -18.68 5.29 3.25
CA ARG A 98 -19.58 5.95 4.20
C ARG A 98 -19.10 7.35 4.55
N ALA A 99 -17.78 7.54 4.61
CA ALA A 99 -17.14 8.79 4.99
C ALA A 99 -17.15 9.81 3.84
N ASN A 100 -16.96 9.41 2.59
CA ASN A 100 -16.85 10.32 1.44
C ASN A 100 -18.03 11.29 1.30
N VAL A 101 -19.27 10.79 1.36
CA VAL A 101 -20.50 11.61 1.24
C VAL A 101 -20.68 12.54 2.44
N ARG A 102 -20.27 12.07 3.62
CA ARG A 102 -20.31 12.86 4.86
C ARG A 102 -19.23 13.94 4.87
N THR A 103 -18.07 13.67 4.28
CA THR A 103 -17.01 14.63 4.04
C THR A 103 -17.47 15.72 3.07
N ALA A 104 -18.13 15.33 1.96
CA ALA A 104 -18.71 16.28 1.01
C ALA A 104 -19.77 17.17 1.67
N GLN A 105 -20.64 16.60 2.50
CA GLN A 105 -21.62 17.38 3.26
C GLN A 105 -20.94 18.28 4.30
N ALA A 106 -19.94 17.78 5.03
CA ALA A 106 -19.19 18.55 6.01
C ALA A 106 -18.38 19.70 5.38
N ALA A 107 -17.98 19.60 4.11
CA ALA A 107 -17.29 20.65 3.39
C ALA A 107 -18.14 21.92 3.21
N SER A 108 -19.48 21.80 3.21
CA SER A 108 -20.39 22.97 3.29
C SER A 108 -20.23 23.77 4.59
N LYS A 109 -19.75 23.14 5.67
CA LYS A 109 -19.46 23.76 6.97
C LYS A 109 -18.00 24.23 7.08
N GLY A 110 -17.23 24.05 6.01
CA GLY A 110 -15.85 24.52 5.89
C GLY A 110 -14.78 23.45 6.15
N LEU A 111 -13.53 23.85 5.94
CA LEU A 111 -12.36 22.96 5.89
C LEU A 111 -12.14 22.14 7.17
N LYS A 112 -12.34 22.75 8.34
CA LYS A 112 -12.14 22.07 9.63
C LYS A 112 -13.10 20.88 9.81
N ALA A 113 -14.36 21.06 9.43
CA ALA A 113 -15.37 20.01 9.56
C ALA A 113 -15.11 18.86 8.58
N ALA A 114 -14.82 19.18 7.31
CA ALA A 114 -14.50 18.17 6.30
C ALA A 114 -13.23 17.37 6.64
N LEU A 115 -12.15 18.04 7.06
CA LEU A 115 -10.92 17.37 7.51
C LEU A 115 -11.20 16.38 8.66
N ALA A 116 -11.99 16.80 9.65
CA ALA A 116 -12.30 15.95 10.80
C ALA A 116 -13.05 14.67 10.39
N VAL A 117 -14.01 14.76 9.47
CA VAL A 117 -14.78 13.59 9.01
C VAL A 117 -13.90 12.66 8.18
N ALA A 118 -13.17 13.20 7.21
CA ALA A 118 -12.30 12.42 6.35
C ALA A 118 -11.19 11.72 7.14
N PHE A 119 -10.56 12.43 8.08
CA PHE A 119 -9.51 11.87 8.91
C PHE A 119 -10.04 10.77 9.83
N LYS A 120 -11.23 10.95 10.44
CA LYS A 120 -11.87 9.87 11.23
C LYS A 120 -12.11 8.62 10.37
N GLY A 121 -12.54 8.80 9.12
CA GLY A 121 -12.71 7.69 8.18
C GLY A 121 -11.40 6.95 7.91
N GLY A 122 -10.31 7.67 7.65
CA GLY A 122 -8.99 7.08 7.48
C GLY A 122 -8.47 6.39 8.75
N ALA A 123 -8.66 7.01 9.92
CA ALA A 123 -8.28 6.45 11.21
C ALA A 123 -8.95 5.12 11.51
N VAL A 124 -10.21 4.93 11.09
CA VAL A 124 -10.87 3.61 11.17
C VAL A 124 -10.06 2.57 10.41
N THR A 125 -9.72 2.84 9.15
CA THR A 125 -8.93 1.91 8.32
C THR A 125 -7.59 1.59 8.97
N GLY A 126 -6.84 2.61 9.41
CA GLY A 126 -5.53 2.42 10.02
C GLY A 126 -5.56 1.59 11.30
N MET A 127 -6.54 1.81 12.17
CA MET A 127 -6.68 1.08 13.43
C MET A 127 -7.14 -0.36 13.21
N PHE A 128 -8.02 -0.62 12.24
CA PHE A 128 -8.38 -2.00 11.87
C PHE A 128 -7.20 -2.74 11.25
N VAL A 129 -6.41 -2.08 10.39
CA VAL A 129 -5.23 -2.69 9.77
C VAL A 129 -4.25 -3.20 10.84
N VAL A 130 -3.80 -2.34 11.76
CA VAL A 130 -2.85 -2.76 12.81
C VAL A 130 -3.49 -3.64 13.87
N GLY A 131 -4.75 -3.38 14.23
CA GLY A 131 -5.48 -4.13 15.26
C GLY A 131 -5.74 -5.57 14.82
N LEU A 132 -6.23 -5.79 13.60
CA LEU A 132 -6.46 -7.15 13.08
C LEU A 132 -5.14 -7.89 12.85
N ALA A 133 -4.11 -7.21 12.36
CA ALA A 133 -2.82 -7.84 12.11
C ALA A 133 -2.16 -8.29 13.42
N LEU A 134 -2.04 -7.40 14.40
CA LEU A 134 -1.44 -7.73 15.70
C LEU A 134 -2.26 -8.77 16.46
N LEU A 135 -3.60 -8.68 16.43
CA LEU A 135 -4.48 -9.67 17.05
C LEU A 135 -4.30 -11.04 16.38
N GLY A 136 -4.34 -11.09 15.05
CA GLY A 136 -4.20 -12.32 14.28
C GLY A 136 -2.89 -13.02 14.58
N VAL A 137 -1.77 -12.31 14.49
CA VAL A 137 -0.43 -12.86 14.79
C VAL A 137 -0.33 -13.31 16.26
N SER A 138 -0.80 -12.50 17.21
CA SER A 138 -0.71 -12.81 18.64
C SER A 138 -1.56 -14.01 19.04
N VAL A 139 -2.80 -14.11 18.53
CA VAL A 139 -3.71 -15.22 18.80
C VAL A 139 -3.20 -16.49 18.13
N PHE A 140 -2.72 -16.41 16.89
CA PHE A 140 -2.20 -17.58 16.20
C PHE A 140 -0.96 -18.14 16.91
N TYR A 141 -0.04 -17.28 17.35
CA TYR A 141 1.09 -17.70 18.17
C TYR A 141 0.65 -18.27 19.53
N LEU A 142 -0.37 -17.69 20.16
CA LEU A 142 -0.92 -18.21 21.42
C LEU A 142 -1.47 -19.63 21.27
N LEU A 143 -2.09 -19.95 20.13
CA LEU A 143 -2.69 -21.26 19.87
C LEU A 143 -1.66 -22.34 19.53
N PHE A 144 -0.64 -22.00 18.75
CA PHE A 144 0.28 -22.99 18.18
C PHE A 144 1.70 -22.97 18.78
N GLY A 145 2.13 -21.86 19.38
CA GLY A 145 3.41 -21.73 20.08
C GLY A 145 4.67 -21.78 19.20
N ASP A 146 4.53 -21.96 17.89
CA ASP A 146 5.65 -22.10 16.94
C ASP A 146 5.61 -20.99 15.87
N PRO A 147 6.63 -20.11 15.81
CA PRO A 147 6.75 -19.07 14.79
C PRO A 147 6.78 -19.60 13.34
N LEU A 148 7.28 -20.81 13.10
CA LEU A 148 7.32 -21.44 11.77
C LEU A 148 5.90 -21.69 11.23
N LEU A 149 4.96 -22.07 12.09
CA LEU A 149 3.56 -22.29 11.71
C LEU A 149 2.85 -20.98 11.33
N ILE A 150 3.29 -19.85 11.89
CA ILE A 150 2.74 -18.51 11.60
C ILE A 150 3.19 -18.01 10.21
N ILE A 151 4.25 -18.57 9.61
CA ILE A 151 4.64 -18.22 8.23
C ILE A 151 3.47 -18.46 7.26
N GLY A 152 2.66 -19.50 7.51
CA GLY A 152 1.42 -19.73 6.77
C GLY A 152 0.49 -18.51 6.79
N PHE A 153 0.28 -17.90 7.97
CA PHE A 153 -0.50 -16.67 8.13
C PHE A 153 0.04 -15.52 7.28
N GLY A 154 1.35 -15.28 7.36
CA GLY A 154 1.99 -14.24 6.56
C GLY A 154 1.80 -14.50 5.05
N PHE A 155 1.97 -15.74 4.59
CA PHE A 155 1.77 -16.09 3.18
C PHE A 155 0.33 -15.86 2.71
N GLY A 156 -0.66 -16.22 3.53
CA GLY A 156 -2.07 -15.94 3.26
C GLY A 156 -2.35 -14.44 3.11
N ALA A 157 -1.79 -13.62 4.01
CA ALA A 157 -1.88 -12.17 3.94
C ALA A 157 -1.20 -11.61 2.67
N SER A 158 0.01 -12.08 2.34
CA SER A 158 0.78 -11.73 1.13
C SER A 158 0.02 -12.00 -0.15
N LEU A 159 -0.63 -13.16 -0.23
CA LEU A 159 -1.41 -13.52 -1.41
C LEU A 159 -2.60 -12.58 -1.62
N ILE A 160 -3.38 -12.30 -0.57
CA ILE A 160 -4.53 -11.40 -0.66
C ILE A 160 -4.09 -9.98 -1.00
N SER A 161 -3.04 -9.47 -0.35
CA SER A 161 -2.45 -8.18 -0.66
C SER A 161 -2.07 -8.06 -2.14
N LEU A 162 -1.39 -9.08 -2.69
CA LEU A 162 -0.98 -9.11 -4.09
C LEU A 162 -2.20 -9.04 -5.03
N PHE A 163 -3.23 -9.84 -4.80
CA PHE A 163 -4.46 -9.82 -5.59
C PHE A 163 -5.20 -8.47 -5.47
N ALA A 164 -5.30 -7.93 -4.25
CA ALA A 164 -5.98 -6.67 -3.98
C ALA A 164 -5.30 -5.51 -4.70
N ARG A 165 -3.96 -5.42 -4.63
CA ARG A 165 -3.16 -4.39 -5.30
C ARG A 165 -3.19 -4.50 -6.82
N VAL A 166 -2.94 -5.68 -7.36
CA VAL A 166 -2.93 -5.88 -8.81
C VAL A 166 -4.32 -5.64 -9.39
N GLY A 167 -5.35 -6.24 -8.78
CA GLY A 167 -6.72 -6.11 -9.27
C GLY A 167 -7.29 -4.71 -9.11
N GLY A 168 -7.20 -4.18 -7.90
CA GLY A 168 -7.66 -2.82 -7.60
C GLY A 168 -6.94 -1.77 -8.44
N GLY A 169 -5.62 -1.91 -8.63
CA GLY A 169 -4.81 -1.05 -9.49
C GLY A 169 -5.25 -1.08 -10.96
N ILE A 170 -5.41 -2.28 -11.54
CA ILE A 170 -5.90 -2.42 -12.92
C ILE A 170 -7.29 -1.81 -13.07
N TYR A 171 -8.17 -2.02 -12.09
CA TYR A 171 -9.52 -1.47 -12.10
C TYR A 171 -9.48 0.06 -12.08
N THR A 172 -8.85 0.64 -11.06
CA THR A 172 -8.89 2.09 -10.81
C THR A 172 -8.21 2.86 -11.94
N LYS A 173 -6.98 2.50 -12.30
CA LYS A 173 -6.23 3.27 -13.29
C LYS A 173 -6.74 3.11 -14.71
N ALA A 174 -7.40 2.00 -15.04
CA ALA A 174 -8.06 1.88 -16.33
C ALA A 174 -9.31 2.76 -16.42
N ALA A 175 -10.04 2.93 -15.30
CA ALA A 175 -11.19 3.82 -15.24
C ALA A 175 -10.76 5.29 -15.29
N ASP A 176 -9.79 5.67 -14.46
CA ASP A 176 -9.20 7.00 -14.34
C ASP A 176 -8.67 7.51 -15.70
N VAL A 177 -7.70 6.79 -16.29
CA VAL A 177 -7.14 7.15 -17.61
C VAL A 177 -8.22 7.21 -18.70
N GLY A 178 -9.21 6.31 -18.65
CA GLY A 178 -10.31 6.30 -19.60
C GLY A 178 -11.26 7.50 -19.46
N ALA A 179 -11.55 7.88 -18.21
CA ALA A 179 -12.38 9.03 -17.88
C ALA A 179 -11.68 10.34 -18.27
N ASP A 180 -10.41 10.47 -17.92
CA ASP A 180 -9.63 11.70 -18.08
C ASP A 180 -9.28 12.01 -19.52
N LEU A 181 -8.83 11.02 -20.30
CA LEU A 181 -8.47 11.24 -21.70
C LEU A 181 -9.67 11.73 -22.52
N VAL A 182 -10.82 11.07 -22.37
CA VAL A 182 -11.99 11.46 -23.18
C VAL A 182 -12.68 12.68 -22.58
N GLY A 183 -12.79 12.77 -21.26
CA GLY A 183 -13.44 13.90 -20.58
C GLY A 183 -12.64 15.20 -20.73
N LYS A 184 -11.43 15.23 -20.14
CA LYS A 184 -10.62 16.44 -20.04
C LYS A 184 -9.99 16.83 -21.38
N ILE A 185 -9.38 15.87 -22.09
CA ILE A 185 -8.59 16.17 -23.30
C ILE A 185 -9.45 16.26 -24.56
N GLU A 186 -10.33 15.28 -24.81
CA GLU A 186 -11.12 15.26 -26.05
C GLU A 186 -12.37 16.14 -26.02
N LYS A 187 -13.03 16.23 -24.86
CA LYS A 187 -14.31 16.95 -24.73
C LYS A 187 -14.23 18.25 -23.95
N GLY A 188 -13.15 18.47 -23.18
CA GLY A 188 -12.99 19.68 -22.37
C GLY A 188 -14.06 19.83 -21.29
N ILE A 189 -14.62 18.71 -20.80
CA ILE A 189 -15.54 18.72 -19.66
C ILE A 189 -14.75 18.66 -18.34
N PRO A 190 -15.32 19.16 -17.22
CA PRO A 190 -14.69 19.06 -15.91
C PRO A 190 -14.31 17.62 -15.50
N GLU A 191 -13.33 17.54 -14.60
CA GLU A 191 -13.05 16.32 -13.82
C GLU A 191 -14.30 15.91 -13.03
N ASP A 192 -14.53 14.61 -12.88
CA ASP A 192 -15.72 14.06 -12.20
C ASP A 192 -17.09 14.47 -12.78
N ASP A 193 -17.15 14.95 -14.02
CA ASP A 193 -18.41 15.41 -14.59
C ASP A 193 -19.43 14.25 -14.74
N PRO A 194 -20.68 14.41 -14.27
CA PRO A 194 -21.67 13.34 -14.28
C PRO A 194 -22.08 12.91 -15.69
N ARG A 195 -21.73 13.65 -16.75
CA ARG A 195 -21.92 13.25 -18.14
C ARG A 195 -20.96 12.13 -18.55
N ASN A 196 -19.81 11.99 -17.89
CA ASN A 196 -18.80 11.00 -18.23
C ASN A 196 -19.21 9.59 -17.74
N PRO A 197 -19.44 8.60 -18.62
CA PRO A 197 -19.80 7.24 -18.20
C PRO A 197 -18.75 6.53 -17.35
N ALA A 198 -17.50 6.97 -17.36
CA ALA A 198 -16.43 6.34 -16.58
C ALA A 198 -16.32 6.87 -15.14
N VAL A 199 -16.94 8.01 -14.78
CA VAL A 199 -16.75 8.67 -13.47
C VAL A 199 -17.11 7.79 -12.27
N ILE A 200 -18.18 6.99 -12.38
CA ILE A 200 -18.54 6.07 -11.30
C ILE A 200 -17.51 4.94 -11.18
N ALA A 201 -16.98 4.44 -12.31
CA ALA A 201 -15.94 3.43 -12.27
C ALA A 201 -14.66 3.99 -11.64
N ASP A 202 -14.32 5.24 -11.94
CA ASP A 202 -13.18 5.95 -11.37
C ASP A 202 -13.30 6.10 -9.85
N ASN A 203 -14.39 6.70 -9.37
CA ASN A 203 -14.64 6.88 -7.93
C ASN A 203 -14.76 5.52 -7.20
N VAL A 204 -15.30 4.47 -7.83
CA VAL A 204 -15.27 3.10 -7.30
C VAL A 204 -13.82 2.61 -7.19
N GLY A 205 -13.00 2.92 -8.18
CA GLY A 205 -11.58 2.60 -8.27
C GLY A 205 -10.79 3.06 -7.05
N ASP A 206 -10.97 4.30 -6.61
CA ASP A 206 -10.28 4.83 -5.41
C ASP A 206 -10.60 4.01 -4.16
N ASN A 207 -11.83 3.50 -4.05
CA ASN A 207 -12.25 2.72 -2.90
C ASN A 207 -11.69 1.29 -2.94
N VAL A 208 -11.63 0.66 -4.12
CA VAL A 208 -11.20 -0.75 -4.26
C VAL A 208 -9.69 -0.90 -4.46
N GLY A 209 -9.02 0.08 -5.04
CA GLY A 209 -7.57 0.13 -5.25
C GLY A 209 -6.87 0.88 -4.13
N ASP A 210 -7.10 2.18 -4.04
CA ASP A 210 -6.35 3.06 -3.14
C ASP A 210 -6.70 2.84 -1.67
N CYS A 211 -7.93 2.43 -1.36
CA CYS A 211 -8.30 2.11 0.02
C CYS A 211 -8.19 0.61 0.35
N ALA A 212 -8.99 -0.27 -0.27
CA ALA A 212 -8.96 -1.70 0.07
C ALA A 212 -7.61 -2.35 -0.21
N GLY A 213 -7.02 -2.06 -1.38
CA GLY A 213 -5.69 -2.56 -1.75
C GLY A 213 -4.60 -2.08 -0.80
N MET A 214 -4.62 -0.80 -0.39
CA MET A 214 -3.66 -0.26 0.58
C MET A 214 -3.83 -0.87 1.97
N ALA A 215 -5.07 -1.03 2.44
CA ALA A 215 -5.33 -1.64 3.73
C ALA A 215 -4.82 -3.09 3.77
N ALA A 216 -5.06 -3.88 2.72
CA ALA A 216 -4.55 -5.24 2.61
C ALA A 216 -3.01 -5.29 2.55
N ASP A 217 -2.38 -4.36 1.83
CA ASP A 217 -0.93 -4.26 1.68
C ASP A 217 -0.21 -3.87 2.98
N LEU A 218 -0.72 -2.88 3.70
CA LEU A 218 -0.12 -2.49 4.97
C LEU A 218 -0.47 -3.44 6.12
N PHE A 219 -1.63 -4.11 6.09
CA PHE A 219 -1.92 -5.24 6.98
C PHE A 219 -0.86 -6.33 6.83
N GLU A 220 -0.60 -6.69 5.59
CA GLU A 220 0.34 -7.75 5.25
C GLU A 220 1.77 -7.34 5.58
N THR A 221 2.17 -6.11 5.25
CA THR A 221 3.51 -5.60 5.56
C THR A 221 3.75 -5.64 7.08
N TYR A 222 2.77 -5.21 7.86
CA TYR A 222 2.82 -5.26 9.33
C TYR A 222 2.94 -6.70 9.84
N ALA A 223 2.03 -7.58 9.41
CA ALA A 223 1.99 -8.97 9.88
C ALA A 223 3.26 -9.74 9.50
N VAL A 224 3.67 -9.70 8.23
CA VAL A 224 4.84 -10.43 7.72
C VAL A 224 6.11 -9.97 8.42
N THR A 225 6.28 -8.67 8.63
CA THR A 225 7.49 -8.17 9.30
C THR A 225 7.53 -8.55 10.77
N ALA A 226 6.38 -8.48 11.46
CA ALA A 226 6.28 -8.98 12.83
C ALA A 226 6.63 -10.47 12.90
N ILE A 227 6.03 -11.31 12.04
CA ILE A 227 6.30 -12.75 11.94
C ILE A 227 7.78 -13.02 11.64
N SER A 228 8.38 -12.26 10.72
CA SER A 228 9.79 -12.41 10.35
C SER A 228 10.72 -12.09 11.52
N ALA A 229 10.42 -11.02 12.26
CA ALA A 229 11.18 -10.67 13.45
C ALA A 229 10.99 -11.72 14.57
N MET A 230 9.77 -12.23 14.76
CA MET A 230 9.47 -13.32 15.70
C MET A 230 10.28 -14.57 15.37
N LEU A 231 10.27 -14.98 14.10
CA LEU A 231 11.00 -16.15 13.60
C LEU A 231 12.50 -15.95 13.77
N LEU A 232 13.05 -14.81 13.36
CA LEU A 232 14.48 -14.55 13.52
C LEU A 232 14.90 -14.52 15.00
N GLY A 233 14.06 -13.96 15.88
CA GLY A 233 14.27 -14.01 17.32
C GLY A 233 14.29 -15.44 17.86
N PHE A 234 13.37 -16.29 17.40
CA PHE A 234 13.35 -17.72 17.73
C PHE A 234 14.63 -18.43 17.28
N LEU A 235 15.06 -18.21 16.03
CA LEU A 235 16.21 -18.89 15.43
C LEU A 235 17.55 -18.46 16.05
N LEU A 236 17.72 -17.17 16.38
CA LEU A 236 18.98 -16.62 16.89
C LEU A 236 19.17 -16.79 18.40
N PHE A 237 18.09 -16.86 19.17
CA PHE A 237 18.15 -16.92 20.64
C PHE A 237 17.63 -18.24 21.20
N ASN A 238 17.81 -19.34 20.46
CA ASN A 238 17.49 -20.71 20.89
C ASN A 238 16.06 -20.85 21.45
N GLY A 239 15.09 -20.22 20.82
CA GLY A 239 13.68 -20.27 21.23
C GLY A 239 13.31 -19.44 22.46
N ALA A 240 14.15 -18.48 22.87
CA ALA A 240 13.80 -17.53 23.95
C ALA A 240 12.46 -16.82 23.66
N GLN A 241 11.45 -17.07 24.48
CA GLN A 241 10.09 -16.56 24.25
C GLN A 241 10.03 -15.03 24.27
N GLU A 242 10.88 -14.39 25.07
CA GLU A 242 10.98 -12.93 25.13
C GLU A 242 11.45 -12.34 23.80
N ALA A 243 12.41 -12.99 23.12
CA ALA A 243 12.86 -12.58 21.80
C ALA A 243 11.72 -12.72 20.78
N VAL A 244 10.96 -13.81 20.83
CA VAL A 244 9.82 -14.02 19.94
C VAL A 244 8.73 -12.97 20.17
N VAL A 245 8.40 -12.65 21.43
CA VAL A 245 7.27 -11.75 21.75
C VAL A 245 7.62 -10.27 21.65
N TYR A 246 8.90 -9.90 21.76
CA TYR A 246 9.34 -8.49 21.79
C TYR A 246 8.83 -7.64 20.61
N PRO A 247 8.87 -8.09 19.33
CA PRO A 247 8.28 -7.36 18.21
C PRO A 247 6.79 -7.03 18.39
N LEU A 248 6.02 -7.94 19.00
CA LEU A 248 4.59 -7.75 19.25
C LEU A 248 4.32 -6.72 20.34
N LEU A 249 5.21 -6.63 21.35
CA LEU A 249 5.12 -5.61 22.39
C LEU A 249 5.38 -4.20 21.83
N LEU A 250 6.37 -4.07 20.93
CA LEU A 250 6.61 -2.81 20.23
C LEU A 250 5.38 -2.43 19.40
N GLY A 251 4.79 -3.38 18.66
CA GLY A 251 3.53 -3.18 17.95
C GLY A 251 2.38 -2.71 18.85
N ALA A 252 2.23 -3.31 20.03
CA ALA A 252 1.21 -2.94 21.01
C ALA A 252 1.37 -1.52 21.56
N ALA A 253 2.61 -1.13 21.91
CA ALA A 253 2.91 0.23 22.32
C ALA A 253 2.62 1.25 21.21
N ALA A 254 2.96 0.89 19.97
CA ALA A 254 2.76 1.75 18.82
C ALA A 254 1.27 1.97 18.48
N ILE A 255 0.42 0.97 18.72
CA ILE A 255 -1.04 1.12 18.63
C ILE A 255 -1.52 2.19 19.62
N ILE A 256 -1.11 2.10 20.89
CA ILE A 256 -1.49 3.08 21.92
C ILE A 256 -1.04 4.49 21.50
N ALA A 257 0.20 4.60 21.04
CA ALA A 257 0.76 5.85 20.55
C ALA A 257 0.01 6.41 19.33
N SER A 258 -0.44 5.53 18.42
CA SER A 258 -1.24 5.90 17.25
C SER A 258 -2.61 6.42 17.65
N VAL A 259 -3.31 5.72 18.55
CA VAL A 259 -4.61 6.15 19.09
C VAL A 259 -4.49 7.54 19.73
N VAL A 260 -3.50 7.74 20.60
CA VAL A 260 -3.29 9.04 21.26
C VAL A 260 -2.96 10.13 20.23
N GLY A 261 -2.11 9.85 19.25
CA GLY A 261 -1.75 10.82 18.21
C GLY A 261 -2.93 11.29 17.35
N THR A 262 -3.96 10.46 17.16
CA THR A 262 -5.16 10.88 16.41
C THR A 262 -5.86 12.11 17.02
N PHE A 263 -5.85 12.27 18.35
CA PHE A 263 -6.48 13.41 19.03
C PHE A 263 -5.75 14.74 18.81
N PHE A 264 -4.49 14.69 18.37
CA PHE A 264 -3.66 15.87 18.10
C PHE A 264 -3.77 16.39 16.66
N ILE A 265 -4.49 15.67 15.79
CA ILE A 265 -4.75 16.07 14.41
C ILE A 265 -5.91 17.06 14.40
N GLN A 266 -5.56 18.33 14.52
CA GLN A 266 -6.51 19.45 14.56
C GLN A 266 -6.03 20.55 13.61
N LEU A 267 -6.95 21.11 12.82
CA LEU A 267 -6.62 22.16 11.88
C LEU A 267 -6.10 23.41 12.62
N PRO A 268 -4.85 23.84 12.39
CA PRO A 268 -4.28 25.05 13.00
C PRO A 268 -4.91 26.33 12.42
N SER A 269 -4.69 27.46 13.09
CA SER A 269 -5.22 28.78 12.68
C SER A 269 -4.77 29.20 11.27
N ASN A 270 -3.58 28.77 10.83
CA ASN A 270 -3.06 29.03 9.48
C ASN A 270 -3.63 28.10 8.40
N LYS A 271 -4.61 27.24 8.74
CA LYS A 271 -5.31 26.30 7.83
C LYS A 271 -4.38 25.31 7.09
N ASN A 272 -3.18 25.07 7.59
CA ASN A 272 -2.25 24.11 6.98
C ASN A 272 -2.64 22.66 7.34
N ILE A 273 -3.22 21.95 6.36
CA ILE A 273 -3.72 20.57 6.52
C ILE A 273 -2.56 19.59 6.72
N MET A 274 -1.50 19.65 5.90
CA MET A 274 -0.32 18.77 6.02
C MET A 274 0.31 18.85 7.40
N PHE A 275 0.47 20.06 7.93
CA PHE A 275 1.00 20.25 9.28
C PHE A 275 0.12 19.60 10.35
N ALA A 276 -1.21 19.67 10.21
CA ALA A 276 -2.13 19.02 11.14
C ALA A 276 -1.95 17.49 11.13
N LEU A 277 -1.82 16.88 9.94
CA LEU A 277 -1.61 15.45 9.79
C LEU A 277 -0.25 15.00 10.36
N TYR A 278 0.82 15.70 10.01
CA TYR A 278 2.17 15.40 10.53
C TYR A 278 2.31 15.63 12.03
N LYS A 279 1.59 16.59 12.61
CA LYS A 279 1.56 16.76 14.07
C LYS A 279 1.09 15.48 14.77
N GLY A 280 0.08 14.80 14.23
CA GLY A 280 -0.36 13.50 14.76
C GLY A 280 0.72 12.43 14.67
N VAL A 281 1.39 12.32 13.50
CA VAL A 281 2.48 11.37 13.28
C VAL A 281 3.65 11.61 14.25
N ILE A 282 4.05 12.87 14.45
CA ILE A 282 5.13 13.26 15.37
C ILE A 282 4.78 12.90 16.82
N VAL A 283 3.55 13.21 17.26
CA VAL A 283 3.10 12.88 18.62
C VAL A 283 3.06 11.36 18.83
N SER A 284 2.52 10.61 17.87
CA SER A 284 2.59 9.14 17.91
C SER A 284 4.02 8.64 17.97
N GLY A 285 4.93 9.25 17.20
CA GLY A 285 6.33 8.86 17.20
C GLY A 285 7.02 9.07 18.55
N ILE A 286 6.84 10.24 19.17
CA ILE A 286 7.43 10.56 20.48
C ILE A 286 6.91 9.59 21.56
N ILE A 287 5.60 9.35 21.58
CA ILE A 287 4.99 8.43 22.56
C ILE A 287 5.51 7.01 22.34
N ALA A 288 5.58 6.54 21.08
CA ALA A 288 6.10 5.22 20.76
C ALA A 288 7.56 5.05 21.20
N ILE A 289 8.44 6.04 20.98
CA ILE A 289 9.84 6.00 21.44
C ILE A 289 9.91 5.85 22.96
N ILE A 290 9.12 6.61 23.73
CA ILE A 290 9.10 6.52 25.19
C ILE A 290 8.64 5.11 25.63
N LEU A 291 7.56 4.61 25.04
CA LEU A 291 7.05 3.27 25.36
C LEU A 291 8.03 2.17 24.95
N PHE A 292 8.77 2.33 23.86
CA PHE A 292 9.77 1.37 23.41
C PHE A 292 10.94 1.32 24.36
N PHE A 293 11.39 2.47 24.86
CA PHE A 293 12.41 2.53 25.90
C PHE A 293 11.97 1.77 27.16
N VAL A 294 10.74 2.01 27.63
CA VAL A 294 10.18 1.29 28.79
C VAL A 294 10.12 -0.21 28.53
N ILE A 295 9.48 -0.65 27.43
CA ILE A 295 9.35 -2.08 27.11
C ILE A 295 10.72 -2.74 27.00
N THR A 296 11.68 -2.09 26.36
CA THR A 296 13.03 -2.66 26.19
C THR A 296 13.72 -2.86 27.52
N ASN A 297 13.70 -1.88 28.42
CA ASN A 297 14.40 -2.00 29.72
C ASN A 297 13.73 -3.00 30.68
N TYR A 298 12.41 -3.16 30.62
CA TYR A 298 11.69 -4.04 31.55
C TYR A 298 11.50 -5.48 31.03
N PHE A 299 11.51 -5.69 29.72
CA PHE A 299 11.13 -6.98 29.12
C PHE A 299 12.29 -7.73 28.47
N VAL A 300 13.33 -7.03 28.02
CA VAL A 300 14.45 -7.65 27.31
C VAL A 300 15.52 -8.08 28.31
N ASN A 301 15.54 -9.38 28.64
CA ASN A 301 16.55 -10.00 29.51
C ASN A 301 17.41 -11.07 28.80
N PHE A 302 17.12 -11.37 27.53
CA PHE A 302 17.78 -12.42 26.74
C PHE A 302 19.08 -11.96 26.03
N VAL A 303 19.42 -10.67 26.15
CA VAL A 303 20.69 -10.09 25.67
C VAL A 303 21.37 -9.32 26.78
N SER A 304 22.70 -9.25 26.72
CA SER A 304 23.52 -8.52 27.71
C SER A 304 23.37 -7.00 27.64
N ALA A 305 23.03 -6.45 26.47
CA ALA A 305 22.83 -5.01 26.26
C ALA A 305 21.44 -4.72 25.65
N PRO A 306 20.35 -4.80 26.44
CA PRO A 306 18.99 -4.52 25.98
C PRO A 306 18.85 -3.17 25.26
N ILE A 307 19.58 -2.16 25.73
CA ILE A 307 19.58 -0.81 25.15
C ILE A 307 19.96 -0.78 23.65
N ASN A 308 20.75 -1.73 23.18
CA ASN A 308 21.11 -1.82 21.77
C ASN A 308 19.90 -2.15 20.88
N LEU A 309 18.92 -2.90 21.40
CA LEU A 309 17.66 -3.14 20.68
C LEU A 309 16.81 -1.88 20.63
N PHE A 310 16.81 -1.06 21.69
CA PHE A 310 16.17 0.25 21.68
C PHE A 310 16.83 1.19 20.64
N TYR A 311 18.16 1.23 20.58
CA TYR A 311 18.85 2.01 19.54
C TYR A 311 18.54 1.51 18.14
N SER A 312 18.48 0.19 17.93
CA SER A 312 18.04 -0.39 16.66
C SER A 312 16.61 0.04 16.29
N ALA A 313 15.70 0.06 17.26
CA ALA A 313 14.36 0.59 17.05
C ALA A 313 14.40 2.08 16.68
N LEU A 314 15.21 2.90 17.36
CA LEU A 314 15.37 4.33 17.05
C LEU A 314 15.89 4.56 15.62
N ILE A 315 16.79 3.70 15.11
CA ILE A 315 17.20 3.75 13.71
C ILE A 315 16.02 3.54 12.77
N GLY A 316 15.09 2.61 13.08
CA GLY A 316 13.84 2.46 12.33
C GLY A 316 12.97 3.73 12.30
N PHE A 317 12.90 4.48 13.40
CA PHE A 317 12.23 5.79 13.43
C PHE A 317 12.91 6.79 12.49
N LEU A 318 14.24 6.89 12.55
CA LEU A 318 15.02 7.80 11.72
C LEU A 318 14.88 7.48 10.23
N VAL A 319 14.95 6.19 9.87
CA VAL A 319 14.72 5.72 8.50
C VAL A 319 13.31 6.10 8.04
N THR A 320 12.29 5.86 8.87
CA THR A 320 10.89 6.24 8.54
C THR A 320 10.75 7.73 8.26
N PHE A 321 11.28 8.57 9.16
CA PHE A 321 11.22 10.03 9.00
C PHE A 321 11.96 10.49 7.75
N ALA A 322 13.17 9.96 7.51
CA ALA A 322 13.95 10.28 6.33
C ALA A 322 13.21 9.86 5.04
N MET A 323 12.62 8.67 4.99
CA MET A 323 11.82 8.21 3.86
C MET A 323 10.63 9.12 3.56
N ILE A 324 9.92 9.58 4.60
CA ILE A 324 8.81 10.54 4.46
C ILE A 324 9.30 11.85 3.83
N VAL A 325 10.36 12.44 4.39
CA VAL A 325 10.90 13.73 3.93
C VAL A 325 11.45 13.63 2.51
N ILE A 326 12.17 12.55 2.19
CA ILE A 326 12.71 12.32 0.85
C ILE A 326 11.58 12.16 -0.16
N THR A 327 10.56 11.35 0.16
CA THR A 327 9.42 11.15 -0.74
C THR A 327 8.70 12.47 -1.00
N GLU A 328 8.42 13.26 0.06
CA GLU A 328 7.81 14.58 -0.10
C GLU A 328 8.65 15.52 -0.98
N TYR A 329 9.98 15.50 -0.86
CA TYR A 329 10.88 16.29 -1.72
C TYR A 329 10.71 15.97 -3.21
N PHE A 330 10.55 14.69 -3.55
CA PHE A 330 10.42 14.26 -4.95
C PHE A 330 9.00 14.41 -5.51
N THR A 331 7.98 14.43 -4.67
CA THR A 331 6.57 14.40 -5.12
C THR A 331 5.82 15.70 -4.87
N SER A 332 6.26 16.57 -3.97
CA SER A 332 5.53 17.81 -3.66
C SER A 332 5.83 18.93 -4.67
N LYS A 333 4.77 19.66 -5.05
CA LYS A 333 4.82 20.82 -5.95
C LYS A 333 5.69 22.00 -5.46
N LYS A 334 6.18 21.95 -4.23
CA LYS A 334 7.04 22.99 -3.64
C LYS A 334 8.50 22.86 -4.07
N PHE A 335 8.92 21.67 -4.48
CA PHE A 335 10.34 21.36 -4.64
C PHE A 335 10.76 21.22 -6.11
N ARG A 336 12.07 21.31 -6.31
CA ARG A 336 12.73 21.29 -7.63
C ARG A 336 12.28 20.13 -8.54
N PRO A 337 12.16 18.87 -8.08
CA PRO A 337 11.87 17.75 -8.98
C PRO A 337 10.54 17.92 -9.74
N VAL A 338 9.46 18.22 -9.04
CA VAL A 338 8.13 18.45 -9.64
C VAL A 338 8.13 19.70 -10.51
N LEU A 339 8.71 20.81 -10.02
CA LEU A 339 8.78 22.05 -10.78
C LEU A 339 9.56 21.89 -12.10
N LYS A 340 10.56 21.00 -12.13
CA LYS A 340 11.33 20.68 -13.33
C LYS A 340 10.45 19.98 -14.37
N ILE A 341 9.61 19.02 -13.96
CA ILE A 341 8.66 18.33 -14.84
C ILE A 341 7.59 19.32 -15.36
N ALA A 342 7.05 20.16 -14.49
CA ALA A 342 6.07 21.17 -14.89
C ALA A 342 6.64 22.14 -15.94
N LYS A 343 7.86 22.65 -15.74
CA LYS A 343 8.55 23.50 -16.72
C LYS A 343 8.85 22.77 -18.03
N ALA A 344 9.27 21.51 -17.96
CA ALA A 344 9.51 20.69 -19.15
C ALA A 344 8.25 20.52 -20.01
N SER A 345 7.06 20.60 -19.40
CA SER A 345 5.78 20.50 -20.11
C SER A 345 5.55 21.65 -21.10
N GLN A 346 6.23 22.79 -20.94
CA GLN A 346 6.13 23.93 -21.88
C GLN A 346 6.68 23.61 -23.27
N THR A 347 7.57 22.62 -23.38
CA THR A 347 8.13 22.15 -24.65
C THR A 347 7.46 20.87 -25.18
N GLY A 348 6.39 20.42 -24.52
CA GLY A 348 5.54 19.32 -24.97
C GLY A 348 5.61 18.06 -24.11
N ALA A 349 4.85 17.03 -24.52
CA ALA A 349 4.74 15.78 -23.77
C ALA A 349 6.05 14.96 -23.74
N ALA A 350 6.85 15.00 -24.81
CA ALA A 350 8.09 14.22 -24.89
C ALA A 350 9.11 14.65 -23.82
N THR A 351 9.33 15.96 -23.66
CA THR A 351 10.25 16.51 -22.65
C THR A 351 9.71 16.33 -21.23
N ASN A 352 8.39 16.44 -21.04
CA ASN A 352 7.74 16.07 -19.79
C ASN A 352 8.04 14.60 -19.41
N LEU A 353 7.84 13.66 -20.33
CA LEU A 353 8.07 12.23 -20.08
C LEU A 353 9.55 11.92 -19.81
N ILE A 354 10.46 12.46 -20.62
CA ILE A 354 11.91 12.29 -20.40
C ILE A 354 12.30 12.81 -19.02
N THR A 355 11.80 13.99 -18.64
CA THR A 355 12.13 14.61 -17.35
C THR A 355 11.55 13.83 -16.18
N GLY A 356 10.30 13.36 -16.28
CA GLY A 356 9.68 12.58 -15.21
C GLY A 356 10.31 11.21 -15.03
N LEU A 357 10.69 10.51 -16.11
CA LEU A 357 11.46 9.26 -16.03
C LEU A 357 12.81 9.49 -15.34
N ALA A 358 13.52 10.56 -15.71
CA ALA A 358 14.79 10.91 -15.09
C ALA A 358 14.63 11.26 -13.59
N VAL A 359 13.59 12.02 -13.22
CA VAL A 359 13.28 12.33 -11.81
C VAL A 359 12.92 11.06 -11.04
N GLY A 360 12.16 10.14 -11.64
CA GLY A 360 11.87 8.84 -11.05
C GLY A 360 13.14 8.04 -10.74
N MET A 361 14.08 7.97 -11.70
CA MET A 361 15.38 7.31 -11.48
C MET A 361 16.22 8.03 -10.40
N GLU A 362 16.26 9.37 -10.42
CA GLU A 362 16.94 10.19 -9.40
C GLU A 362 16.36 9.93 -7.99
N SER A 363 15.06 9.67 -7.89
CA SER A 363 14.36 9.47 -6.62
C SER A 363 14.80 8.22 -5.85
N THR A 364 15.49 7.26 -6.48
CA THR A 364 15.98 6.04 -5.80
C THR A 364 17.23 6.28 -4.97
N PHE A 365 17.98 7.34 -5.24
CA PHE A 365 19.31 7.57 -4.68
C PHE A 365 19.29 7.70 -3.14
N TRP A 366 18.56 8.68 -2.62
CA TRP A 366 18.52 8.94 -1.17
C TRP A 366 17.84 7.83 -0.37
N PRO A 367 16.68 7.27 -0.79
CA PRO A 367 16.06 6.16 -0.09
C PRO A 367 16.99 4.95 0.10
N VAL A 368 17.72 4.56 -0.94
CA VAL A 368 18.63 3.41 -0.86
C VAL A 368 19.80 3.68 0.08
N LEU A 369 20.35 4.89 0.08
CA LEU A 369 21.40 5.26 1.04
C LEU A 369 20.90 5.25 2.49
N VAL A 370 19.68 5.75 2.73
CA VAL A 370 19.05 5.74 4.07
C VAL A 370 18.77 4.32 4.53
N ILE A 371 18.25 3.46 3.66
CA ILE A 371 18.02 2.04 3.97
C ILE A 371 19.35 1.34 4.26
N SER A 372 20.38 1.58 3.46
CA SER A 372 21.73 1.02 3.66
C SER A 372 22.34 1.46 4.99
N PHE A 373 22.22 2.75 5.32
CA PHE A 373 22.60 3.27 6.63
C PHE A 373 21.83 2.58 7.76
N GLY A 374 20.50 2.45 7.61
CA GLY A 374 19.65 1.78 8.57
C GLY A 374 20.07 0.34 8.85
N ILE A 375 20.39 -0.41 7.79
CA ILE A 375 20.90 -1.79 7.87
C ILE A 375 22.23 -1.83 8.63
N LEU A 376 23.23 -1.04 8.22
CA LEU A 376 24.56 -1.09 8.81
C LEU A 376 24.56 -0.69 10.29
N VAL A 377 23.83 0.38 10.64
CA VAL A 377 23.82 0.88 12.02
C VAL A 377 23.01 -0.03 12.95
N SER A 378 21.84 -0.52 12.50
CA SER A 378 21.06 -1.48 13.31
C SER A 378 21.79 -2.82 13.47
N TYR A 379 22.49 -3.29 12.43
CA TYR A 379 23.35 -4.46 12.52
C TYR A 379 24.51 -4.27 13.50
N TRP A 380 25.13 -3.09 13.52
CA TRP A 380 26.19 -2.78 14.46
C TRP A 380 25.72 -2.85 15.93
N PHE A 381 24.50 -2.41 16.22
CA PHE A 381 23.94 -2.47 17.57
C PHE A 381 23.57 -3.89 18.03
N ALA A 382 22.83 -4.65 17.20
CA ALA A 382 22.24 -5.93 17.62
C ALA A 382 22.18 -7.00 16.52
N GLY A 383 23.08 -6.94 15.54
CA GLY A 383 23.21 -7.92 14.46
C GLY A 383 21.95 -8.03 13.60
N LEU A 384 21.68 -9.23 13.07
CA LEU A 384 20.51 -9.50 12.23
C LEU A 384 19.19 -9.20 12.97
N TYR A 385 19.15 -9.44 14.28
CA TYR A 385 17.97 -9.11 15.08
C TYR A 385 17.77 -7.59 15.22
N GLY A 386 18.85 -6.81 15.31
CA GLY A 386 18.80 -5.34 15.25
C GLY A 386 18.13 -4.83 13.98
N ILE A 387 18.46 -5.40 12.82
CA ILE A 387 17.81 -5.08 11.54
C ILE A 387 16.31 -5.39 11.60
N ALA A 388 15.93 -6.55 12.17
CA ALA A 388 14.53 -6.92 12.35
C ALA A 388 13.76 -5.95 13.24
N ILE A 389 14.36 -5.52 14.36
CA ILE A 389 13.76 -4.53 15.25
C ILE A 389 13.67 -3.15 14.60
N ALA A 390 14.64 -2.75 13.79
CA ALA A 390 14.54 -1.54 12.99
C ALA A 390 13.35 -1.62 12.00
N ALA A 391 13.15 -2.76 11.33
CA ALA A 391 12.03 -2.98 10.42
C ALA A 391 10.67 -2.93 11.15
N VAL A 392 10.55 -3.60 12.31
CA VAL A 392 9.34 -3.57 13.17
C VAL A 392 9.06 -2.15 13.66
N SER A 393 10.10 -1.40 14.02
CA SER A 393 10.00 -0.02 14.45
C SER A 393 9.49 0.90 13.33
N MET A 394 9.94 0.71 12.08
CA MET A 394 9.35 1.42 10.95
C MET A 394 7.84 1.16 10.87
N LEU A 395 7.42 -0.10 10.97
CA LEU A 395 6.02 -0.51 10.84
C LEU A 395 5.12 -0.14 12.01
N SER A 396 5.72 0.28 13.12
CA SER A 396 5.00 0.77 14.28
C SER A 396 4.18 2.02 13.97
N PHE A 397 4.54 2.79 12.93
CA PHE A 397 3.76 3.92 12.44
C PHE A 397 2.55 3.57 11.56
N THR A 398 2.35 2.29 11.22
CA THR A 398 1.33 1.87 10.23
C THR A 398 -0.06 2.41 10.58
N GLY A 399 -0.46 2.37 11.86
CA GLY A 399 -1.79 2.81 12.27
C GLY A 399 -2.09 4.27 11.92
N ILE A 400 -1.14 5.18 12.20
CA ILE A 400 -1.31 6.61 11.90
C ILE A 400 -1.00 6.94 10.42
N ILE A 401 -0.07 6.22 9.79
CA ILE A 401 0.26 6.42 8.37
C ILE A 401 -0.90 5.99 7.47
N VAL A 402 -1.49 4.80 7.70
CA VAL A 402 -2.70 4.37 6.99
C VAL A 402 -3.85 5.36 7.22
N ALA A 403 -3.95 5.96 8.41
CA ALA A 403 -5.00 6.93 8.70
C ALA A 403 -4.93 8.17 7.81
N ILE A 404 -3.72 8.71 7.61
CA ILE A 404 -3.51 9.88 6.74
C ILE A 404 -3.51 9.52 5.24
N ASP A 405 -3.22 8.26 4.90
CA ASP A 405 -3.31 7.74 3.55
C ASP A 405 -4.77 7.54 3.11
N SER A 406 -5.54 6.78 3.88
CA SER A 406 -6.94 6.49 3.61
C SER A 406 -7.84 7.73 3.68
N TYR A 407 -7.37 8.79 4.34
CA TYR A 407 -7.98 10.12 4.24
C TYR A 407 -8.01 10.64 2.78
N GLY A 408 -6.99 10.36 1.96
CA GLY A 408 -6.89 10.83 0.59
C GLY A 408 -8.03 10.35 -0.32
N PRO A 409 -8.23 9.02 -0.52
CA PRO A 409 -9.34 8.50 -1.30
C PRO A 409 -10.73 8.98 -0.82
N ILE A 410 -10.89 9.20 0.49
CA ILE A 410 -12.14 9.73 1.07
C ILE A 410 -12.38 11.17 0.60
N THR A 411 -11.34 12.00 0.55
CA THR A 411 -11.46 13.41 0.12
C THR A 411 -11.59 13.56 -1.39
N ASP A 412 -10.96 12.66 -2.13
CA ASP A 412 -11.03 12.54 -3.58
C ASP A 412 -12.49 12.27 -4.02
N ASN A 413 -13.07 11.18 -3.52
CA ASN A 413 -14.48 10.86 -3.71
C ASN A 413 -15.44 11.94 -3.18
N ALA A 414 -15.08 12.64 -2.09
CA ALA A 414 -15.89 13.75 -1.60
C ALA A 414 -15.94 14.90 -2.62
N GLY A 415 -14.84 15.16 -3.32
CA GLY A 415 -14.77 16.06 -4.46
C GLY A 415 -15.66 15.58 -5.61
N GLY A 416 -15.52 14.31 -6.01
CA GLY A 416 -16.34 13.73 -7.08
C GLY A 416 -17.84 13.79 -6.79
N ILE A 417 -18.25 13.47 -5.56
CA ILE A 417 -19.65 13.60 -5.11
C ILE A 417 -20.12 15.06 -5.16
N ALA A 418 -19.26 16.02 -4.75
CA ALA A 418 -19.60 17.43 -4.77
C ALA A 418 -19.84 17.94 -6.20
N GLU A 419 -18.99 17.55 -7.15
CA GLU A 419 -19.10 17.93 -8.56
C GLU A 419 -20.32 17.28 -9.23
N MET A 420 -20.49 15.96 -9.09
CA MET A 420 -21.64 15.23 -9.63
C MET A 420 -22.99 15.69 -9.04
N SER A 421 -22.97 16.31 -7.87
CA SER A 421 -24.16 16.87 -7.21
C SER A 421 -24.38 18.35 -7.51
N ASN A 422 -23.53 19.00 -8.32
CA ASN A 422 -23.55 20.44 -8.59
C ASN A 422 -23.57 21.28 -7.29
N LEU A 423 -22.77 20.90 -6.29
CA LEU A 423 -22.61 21.72 -5.09
C LEU A 423 -21.88 23.04 -5.43
N SER A 424 -21.94 24.01 -4.51
CA SER A 424 -21.32 25.32 -4.76
C SER A 424 -19.81 25.19 -4.93
N SER A 425 -19.22 26.09 -5.72
CA SER A 425 -17.76 26.14 -5.93
C SER A 425 -16.97 26.33 -4.63
N ALA A 426 -17.60 26.86 -3.57
CA ALA A 426 -16.99 26.93 -2.24
C ALA A 426 -16.77 25.54 -1.62
N VAL A 427 -17.68 24.59 -1.84
CA VAL A 427 -17.53 23.20 -1.38
C VAL A 427 -16.40 22.51 -2.16
N ARG A 428 -16.39 22.66 -3.50
CA ARG A 428 -15.33 22.08 -4.34
C ARG A 428 -13.94 22.62 -3.97
N ARG A 429 -13.79 23.91 -3.68
CA ARG A 429 -12.52 24.48 -3.18
C ARG A 429 -12.04 23.84 -1.86
N VAL A 430 -12.97 23.47 -0.98
CA VAL A 430 -12.61 22.78 0.27
C VAL A 430 -12.16 21.36 -0.02
N THR A 431 -12.88 20.61 -0.85
CA THR A 431 -12.51 19.23 -1.20
C THR A 431 -11.22 19.18 -2.00
N ASP A 432 -11.00 20.09 -2.96
CA ASP A 432 -9.76 20.17 -3.74
C ASP A 432 -8.53 20.44 -2.85
N ALA A 433 -8.68 21.31 -1.84
CA ALA A 433 -7.60 21.59 -0.90
C ALA A 433 -7.26 20.38 -0.02
N LEU A 434 -8.28 19.58 0.33
CA LEU A 434 -8.11 18.35 1.09
C LEU A 434 -7.48 17.23 0.24
N ASP A 435 -7.94 17.07 -1.00
CA ASP A 435 -7.46 16.10 -1.97
C ASP A 435 -6.00 16.34 -2.38
N ALA A 436 -5.62 17.60 -2.64
CA ALA A 436 -4.23 17.93 -2.95
C ALA A 436 -3.25 17.48 -1.85
N VAL A 437 -3.69 17.52 -0.59
CA VAL A 437 -2.95 16.97 0.55
C VAL A 437 -3.01 15.45 0.58
N GLY A 438 -4.18 14.87 0.29
CA GLY A 438 -4.36 13.43 0.10
C GLY A 438 -3.37 12.82 -0.91
N ASN A 439 -3.13 13.45 -2.06
CA ASN A 439 -2.17 12.95 -3.05
C ASN A 439 -0.73 12.93 -2.53
N THR A 440 -0.36 13.90 -1.70
CA THR A 440 0.95 13.91 -1.03
C THR A 440 1.04 12.81 0.03
N THR A 441 0.00 12.60 0.85
CA THR A 441 0.01 11.54 1.88
C THR A 441 -0.04 10.15 1.26
N LYS A 442 -0.78 9.95 0.16
CA LYS A 442 -0.75 8.71 -0.65
C LYS A 442 0.67 8.39 -1.11
N ALA A 443 1.38 9.38 -1.67
CA ALA A 443 2.74 9.19 -2.15
C ALA A 443 3.72 8.85 -1.01
N VAL A 444 3.66 9.62 0.09
CA VAL A 444 4.48 9.39 1.29
C VAL A 444 4.26 7.99 1.87
N THR A 445 3.01 7.54 1.94
CA THR A 445 2.66 6.22 2.47
C THR A 445 3.15 5.09 1.58
N LYS A 446 3.08 5.25 0.26
CA LYS A 446 3.68 4.27 -0.66
C LYS A 446 5.21 4.23 -0.51
N GLY A 447 5.87 5.37 -0.39
CA GLY A 447 7.31 5.44 -0.11
C GLY A 447 7.69 4.75 1.20
N TYR A 448 6.88 4.94 2.24
CA TYR A 448 7.00 4.24 3.52
C TYR A 448 6.80 2.72 3.39
N ALA A 449 5.75 2.29 2.68
CA ALA A 449 5.46 0.87 2.46
C ALA A 449 6.61 0.18 1.71
N ILE A 450 7.16 0.82 0.69
CA ILE A 450 8.29 0.30 -0.09
C ILE A 450 9.57 0.23 0.75
N GLY A 451 9.89 1.29 1.50
CA GLY A 451 11.08 1.33 2.34
C GLY A 451 11.05 0.31 3.48
N SER A 452 9.91 0.16 4.14
CA SER A 452 9.71 -0.84 5.21
C SER A 452 9.79 -2.28 4.66
N ALA A 453 9.25 -2.52 3.47
CA ALA A 453 9.30 -3.81 2.83
C ALA A 453 10.71 -4.25 2.43
N ALA A 454 11.58 -3.31 2.05
CA ALA A 454 12.99 -3.62 1.79
C ALA A 454 13.67 -4.21 3.02
N LEU A 455 13.51 -3.57 4.19
CA LEU A 455 14.05 -4.11 5.44
C LEU A 455 13.37 -5.42 5.83
N ALA A 456 12.05 -5.52 5.71
CA ALA A 456 11.31 -6.74 6.00
C ALA A 456 11.79 -7.92 5.13
N ALA A 457 12.01 -7.69 3.85
CA ALA A 457 12.49 -8.71 2.93
C ALA A 457 13.94 -9.16 3.24
N LEU A 458 14.79 -8.25 3.73
CA LEU A 458 16.11 -8.62 4.23
C LEU A 458 16.02 -9.49 5.50
N VAL A 459 15.06 -9.22 6.38
CA VAL A 459 14.79 -10.05 7.58
C VAL A 459 14.25 -11.42 7.18
N LEU A 460 13.37 -11.48 6.17
CA LEU A 460 12.90 -12.74 5.58
C LEU A 460 14.07 -13.53 4.97
N PHE A 461 14.97 -12.87 4.24
CA PHE A 461 16.16 -13.49 3.69
C PHE A 461 17.11 -13.99 4.79
N ALA A 462 17.31 -13.21 5.85
CA ALA A 462 18.07 -13.66 7.02
C ALA A 462 17.42 -14.88 7.69
N SER A 463 16.09 -14.91 7.78
CA SER A 463 15.36 -16.08 8.29
C SER A 463 15.56 -17.29 7.38
N TYR A 464 15.62 -17.09 6.07
CA TYR A 464 15.85 -18.16 5.10
C TYR A 464 17.22 -18.80 5.28
N THR A 465 18.28 -18.00 5.44
CA THR A 465 19.62 -18.53 5.65
C THR A 465 19.76 -19.24 7.01
N GLN A 466 19.12 -18.73 8.05
CA GLN A 466 19.12 -19.37 9.37
C GLN A 466 18.34 -20.69 9.38
N GLU A 467 17.21 -20.76 8.70
CA GLU A 467 16.41 -21.99 8.56
C GLU A 467 17.18 -23.09 7.81
N LEU A 468 17.94 -22.73 6.76
CA LEU A 468 18.84 -23.68 6.09
C LEU A 468 19.92 -24.20 7.05
N SER A 469 20.53 -23.31 7.83
CA SER A 469 21.55 -23.67 8.80
C SER A 469 21.04 -24.65 9.86
N GLN A 470 19.82 -24.41 10.40
CA GLN A 470 19.19 -25.33 11.35
C GLN A 470 18.87 -26.71 10.76
N ARG A 471 18.64 -26.78 9.44
CA ARG A 471 18.47 -28.02 8.69
C ARG A 471 19.79 -28.69 8.29
N GLY A 472 20.92 -28.17 8.74
CA GLY A 472 22.25 -28.69 8.43
C GLY A 472 22.78 -28.31 7.04
N VAL A 473 22.10 -27.39 6.34
CA VAL A 473 22.50 -26.91 5.01
C VAL A 473 23.21 -25.57 5.15
N GLN A 474 24.53 -25.58 5.08
CA GLN A 474 25.32 -24.34 5.05
C GLN A 474 25.48 -23.84 3.62
N VAL A 475 24.84 -22.72 3.29
CA VAL A 475 24.96 -22.06 1.99
C VAL A 475 25.83 -20.83 2.11
N ALA A 476 26.97 -20.84 1.42
CA ALA A 476 27.78 -19.65 1.20
C ALA A 476 27.29 -18.92 -0.06
N PHE A 477 26.91 -17.65 0.09
CA PHE A 477 26.49 -16.79 -1.03
C PHE A 477 27.68 -16.11 -1.71
N ASP A 478 28.58 -16.89 -2.29
CA ASP A 478 29.75 -16.40 -3.04
C ASP A 478 29.36 -15.98 -4.47
N LEU A 479 29.70 -14.74 -4.85
CA LEU A 479 29.44 -14.19 -6.19
C LEU A 479 30.29 -14.86 -7.29
N SER A 480 31.32 -15.62 -6.93
CA SER A 480 32.07 -16.45 -7.87
C SER A 480 31.31 -17.70 -8.34
N ASP A 481 30.23 -18.08 -7.65
CA ASP A 481 29.41 -19.24 -8.02
C ASP A 481 28.41 -18.89 -9.15
N PRO A 482 28.47 -19.59 -10.30
CA PRO A 482 27.52 -19.40 -11.40
C PRO A 482 26.05 -19.55 -11.01
N LEU A 483 25.71 -20.47 -10.10
CA LEU A 483 24.33 -20.70 -9.65
C LEU A 483 23.78 -19.50 -8.88
N ILE A 484 24.64 -18.77 -8.16
CA ILE A 484 24.26 -17.53 -7.48
C ILE A 484 24.08 -16.41 -8.49
N LEU A 485 24.98 -16.26 -9.46
CA LEU A 485 24.84 -15.25 -10.51
C LEU A 485 23.54 -15.46 -11.31
N VAL A 486 23.23 -16.70 -11.70
CA VAL A 486 21.97 -17.06 -12.36
C VAL A 486 20.78 -16.69 -11.50
N GLY A 487 20.80 -17.04 -10.21
CA GLY A 487 19.72 -16.68 -9.28
C GLY A 487 19.52 -15.18 -9.18
N LEU A 488 20.60 -14.40 -9.05
CA LEU A 488 20.56 -12.94 -9.01
C LEU A 488 19.93 -12.35 -10.29
N PHE A 489 20.30 -12.84 -11.47
CA PHE A 489 19.70 -12.38 -12.73
C PHE A 489 18.22 -12.74 -12.85
N LEU A 490 17.83 -13.97 -12.49
CA LEU A 490 16.43 -14.40 -12.49
C LEU A 490 15.58 -13.59 -11.52
N GLY A 491 16.12 -13.33 -10.32
CA GLY A 491 15.49 -12.46 -9.33
C GLY A 491 15.37 -11.03 -9.81
N ALA A 492 16.42 -10.49 -10.44
CA ALA A 492 16.40 -9.13 -10.98
C ALA A 492 15.40 -8.96 -12.14
N LEU A 493 15.21 -10.00 -12.95
CA LEU A 493 14.27 -10.02 -14.07
C LEU A 493 12.81 -9.99 -13.61
N LEU A 494 12.49 -10.65 -12.50
CA LEU A 494 11.13 -10.90 -12.06
C LEU A 494 10.32 -9.60 -11.85
N PRO A 495 10.80 -8.58 -11.10
CA PRO A 495 10.12 -7.28 -10.98
C PRO A 495 9.86 -6.57 -12.32
N PHE A 496 10.79 -6.64 -13.28
CA PHE A 496 10.63 -5.98 -14.58
C PHE A 496 9.53 -6.63 -15.43
N VAL A 497 9.52 -7.96 -15.51
CA VAL A 497 8.50 -8.70 -16.24
C VAL A 497 7.13 -8.50 -15.60
N PHE A 498 7.07 -8.58 -14.27
CA PHE A 498 5.85 -8.35 -13.51
C PHE A 498 5.28 -6.94 -13.77
N SER A 499 6.10 -5.89 -13.63
CA SER A 499 5.69 -4.51 -13.91
C SER A 499 5.23 -4.31 -15.35
N SER A 500 5.94 -4.89 -16.33
CA SER A 500 5.55 -4.83 -17.75
C SER A 500 4.15 -5.39 -18.00
N MET A 501 3.82 -6.54 -17.40
CA MET A 501 2.50 -7.16 -17.53
C MET A 501 1.40 -6.27 -16.96
N LEU A 502 1.64 -5.63 -15.82
CA LEU A 502 0.69 -4.72 -15.17
C LEU A 502 0.46 -3.44 -16.00
N MET A 503 1.54 -2.85 -16.50
CA MET A 503 1.48 -1.68 -17.39
C MET A 503 0.65 -1.97 -18.64
N LEU A 504 0.89 -3.11 -19.30
CA LEU A 504 0.12 -3.54 -20.47
C LEU A 504 -1.34 -3.87 -20.12
N ALA A 505 -1.59 -4.41 -18.93
CA ALA A 505 -2.94 -4.71 -18.47
C ALA A 505 -3.77 -3.43 -18.30
N VAL A 506 -3.22 -2.39 -17.66
CA VAL A 506 -3.88 -1.09 -17.52
C VAL A 506 -4.08 -0.45 -18.88
N GLY A 507 -3.02 -0.31 -19.70
CA GLY A 507 -3.10 0.38 -20.99
C GLY A 507 -4.13 -0.23 -21.95
N LYS A 508 -4.19 -1.56 -22.05
CA LYS A 508 -5.21 -2.24 -22.86
C LYS A 508 -6.63 -1.98 -22.35
N THR A 509 -6.82 -2.01 -21.03
CA THR A 509 -8.14 -1.81 -20.41
C THR A 509 -8.59 -0.36 -20.49
N ALA A 510 -7.69 0.60 -20.26
CA ALA A 510 -7.97 2.02 -20.44
C ALA A 510 -8.44 2.31 -21.87
N PHE A 511 -7.82 1.69 -22.88
CA PHE A 511 -8.26 1.83 -24.27
C PHE A 511 -9.69 1.30 -24.52
N GLU A 512 -10.06 0.19 -23.86
CA GLU A 512 -11.44 -0.33 -23.90
C GLU A 512 -12.43 0.69 -23.28
N VAL A 513 -12.06 1.30 -22.15
CA VAL A 513 -12.88 2.35 -21.49
C VAL A 513 -12.98 3.60 -22.38
N VAL A 514 -11.87 4.10 -22.94
CA VAL A 514 -11.84 5.24 -23.87
C VAL A 514 -12.83 5.03 -25.02
N ASN A 515 -12.80 3.86 -25.66
CA ASN A 515 -13.69 3.57 -26.78
C ASN A 515 -15.15 3.50 -26.35
N GLU A 516 -15.44 3.00 -25.15
CA GLU A 516 -16.81 2.98 -24.61
C GLU A 516 -17.31 4.40 -24.28
N VAL A 517 -16.48 5.24 -23.66
CA VAL A 517 -16.83 6.65 -23.38
C VAL A 517 -17.11 7.40 -24.69
N ARG A 518 -16.23 7.24 -25.70
CA ARG A 518 -16.43 7.80 -27.05
C ARG A 518 -17.71 7.30 -27.70
N ARG A 519 -18.00 5.99 -27.59
CA ARG A 519 -19.21 5.38 -28.14
C ARG A 519 -20.46 6.00 -27.53
N GLN A 520 -20.53 6.12 -26.20
CA GLN A 520 -21.70 6.70 -25.53
C GLN A 520 -21.89 8.18 -25.88
N PHE A 521 -20.84 8.99 -25.87
CA PHE A 521 -20.93 10.40 -26.27
C PHE A 521 -21.38 10.58 -27.72
N LYS A 522 -21.06 9.64 -28.61
CA LYS A 522 -21.49 9.68 -30.02
C LYS A 522 -22.91 9.14 -30.22
N GLN A 523 -23.27 8.04 -29.55
CA GLN A 523 -24.48 7.26 -29.85
C GLN A 523 -25.69 7.60 -28.97
N ILE A 524 -25.51 8.26 -27.82
CA ILE A 524 -26.61 8.58 -26.90
C ILE A 524 -26.85 10.10 -26.95
N PRO A 525 -27.82 10.59 -27.74
CA PRO A 525 -28.12 12.00 -27.85
C PRO A 525 -28.57 12.57 -26.50
N GLY A 526 -28.04 13.73 -26.13
CA GLY A 526 -28.48 14.45 -24.94
C GLY A 526 -27.58 14.32 -23.71
N ILE A 527 -26.60 13.40 -23.68
CA ILE A 527 -25.62 13.29 -22.57
C ILE A 527 -24.89 14.63 -22.39
N MET A 528 -24.31 15.17 -23.47
CA MET A 528 -23.55 16.42 -23.41
C MET A 528 -24.40 17.64 -23.00
N LYS A 529 -25.74 17.54 -23.14
CA LYS A 529 -26.72 18.57 -22.79
C LYS A 529 -27.42 18.31 -21.45
N PHE A 530 -26.98 17.34 -20.66
CA PHE A 530 -27.62 16.91 -19.40
C PHE A 530 -29.07 16.44 -19.54
N LYS A 531 -29.49 16.03 -20.75
CA LYS A 531 -30.85 15.52 -21.02
C LYS A 531 -30.96 14.00 -20.98
N ALA A 532 -29.82 13.30 -21.03
CA ALA A 532 -29.74 11.84 -20.94
C ALA A 532 -28.66 11.44 -19.93
N LYS A 533 -28.90 10.36 -19.19
CA LYS A 533 -27.95 9.79 -18.23
C LYS A 533 -27.00 8.83 -18.97
N PRO A 534 -25.68 8.91 -18.76
CA PRO A 534 -24.74 7.91 -19.30
C PRO A 534 -24.95 6.54 -18.64
N ASP A 535 -24.52 5.48 -19.34
CA ASP A 535 -24.49 4.12 -18.81
C ASP A 535 -23.16 3.87 -18.07
N TYR A 536 -23.19 4.13 -16.76
CA TYR A 536 -22.05 3.88 -15.87
C TYR A 536 -21.75 2.38 -15.69
N ALA A 537 -22.78 1.53 -15.75
CA ALA A 537 -22.64 0.10 -15.47
C ALA A 537 -21.75 -0.58 -16.52
N LYS A 538 -21.79 -0.09 -17.77
CA LYS A 538 -20.94 -0.60 -18.83
C LYS A 538 -19.45 -0.36 -18.57
N ALA A 539 -19.07 0.85 -18.14
CA ALA A 539 -17.68 1.17 -17.79
C ALA A 539 -17.20 0.29 -16.62
N VAL A 540 -17.99 0.20 -15.54
CA VAL A 540 -17.73 -0.66 -14.37
C VAL A 540 -17.55 -2.12 -14.78
N SER A 541 -18.38 -2.65 -15.69
CA SER A 541 -18.30 -4.03 -16.17
C SER A 541 -17.01 -4.32 -16.94
N ILE A 542 -16.54 -3.37 -17.77
CA ILE A 542 -15.29 -3.49 -18.52
C ILE A 542 -14.11 -3.61 -17.56
N VAL A 543 -13.96 -2.63 -16.65
CA VAL A 543 -12.82 -2.61 -15.72
C VAL A 543 -12.85 -3.78 -14.72
N THR A 544 -14.04 -4.19 -14.24
CA THR A 544 -14.21 -5.37 -13.39
C THR A 544 -13.71 -6.64 -14.08
N SER A 545 -14.20 -6.87 -15.31
CA SER A 545 -13.87 -8.10 -16.05
C SER A 545 -12.39 -8.14 -16.42
N ALA A 546 -11.82 -7.01 -16.79
CA ALA A 546 -10.41 -6.90 -17.15
C ALA A 546 -9.50 -7.09 -15.94
N ALA A 547 -9.80 -6.47 -14.80
CA ALA A 547 -9.02 -6.63 -13.57
C ALA A 547 -8.92 -8.11 -13.15
N LEU A 548 -10.05 -8.83 -13.12
CA LEU A 548 -10.11 -10.25 -12.74
C LEU A 548 -9.36 -11.18 -13.71
N LYS A 549 -9.44 -10.91 -15.02
CA LYS A 549 -8.75 -11.74 -16.02
C LYS A 549 -7.25 -11.46 -16.08
N LYS A 550 -6.88 -10.17 -16.06
CA LYS A 550 -5.49 -9.75 -16.29
C LYS A 550 -4.61 -9.86 -15.04
N MET A 551 -5.19 -9.95 -13.84
CA MET A 551 -4.43 -10.17 -12.59
C MET A 551 -3.86 -11.58 -12.44
N ALA A 552 -4.45 -12.60 -13.09
CA ALA A 552 -4.11 -14.00 -12.84
C ALA A 552 -2.65 -14.33 -13.21
N LEU A 553 -2.20 -13.88 -14.39
CA LEU A 553 -0.87 -14.23 -14.89
C LEU A 553 0.28 -13.60 -14.06
N PRO A 554 0.25 -12.30 -13.70
CA PRO A 554 1.24 -11.71 -12.79
C PRO A 554 1.31 -12.43 -11.43
N VAL A 555 0.15 -12.83 -10.88
CA VAL A 555 0.10 -13.53 -9.59
C VAL A 555 0.68 -14.95 -9.69
N LEU A 556 0.33 -15.69 -10.74
CA LEU A 556 0.91 -17.01 -10.99
C LEU A 556 2.42 -16.93 -11.17
N LEU A 557 2.92 -15.91 -11.87
CA LEU A 557 4.36 -15.68 -12.01
C LEU A 557 5.04 -15.49 -10.64
N ALA A 558 4.47 -14.66 -9.76
CA ALA A 558 4.99 -14.42 -8.42
C ALA A 558 5.04 -15.69 -7.55
N VAL A 559 4.04 -16.57 -7.69
CA VAL A 559 3.94 -17.81 -6.90
C VAL A 559 4.84 -18.92 -7.45
N LEU A 560 4.83 -19.12 -8.77
CA LEU A 560 5.52 -20.24 -9.40
C LEU A 560 7.03 -19.99 -9.56
N ALA A 561 7.48 -18.74 -9.76
CA ALA A 561 8.90 -18.44 -9.95
C ALA A 561 9.82 -18.99 -8.84
N PRO A 562 9.60 -18.71 -7.54
CA PRO A 562 10.44 -19.25 -6.47
C PRO A 562 10.36 -20.78 -6.37
N LEU A 563 9.19 -21.38 -6.59
CA LEU A 563 9.01 -22.83 -6.54
C LEU A 563 9.80 -23.53 -7.66
N MET A 564 9.70 -23.01 -8.89
CA MET A 564 10.43 -23.55 -10.04
C MET A 564 11.94 -23.43 -9.81
N VAL A 565 12.43 -22.26 -9.40
CA VAL A 565 13.87 -22.09 -9.14
C VAL A 565 14.35 -22.98 -7.99
N GLY A 566 13.58 -23.08 -6.91
CA GLY A 566 13.91 -23.96 -5.79
C GLY A 566 13.98 -25.44 -6.19
N ILE A 567 12.97 -25.96 -6.88
CA ILE A 567 12.89 -27.37 -7.27
C ILE A 567 13.96 -27.74 -8.30
N PHE A 568 14.16 -26.88 -9.33
CA PHE A 568 15.05 -27.20 -10.44
C PHE A 568 16.52 -26.81 -10.23
N LEU A 569 16.79 -25.75 -9.46
CA LEU A 569 18.15 -25.17 -9.30
C LEU A 569 18.61 -25.12 -7.84
N GLY A 570 17.79 -25.59 -6.90
CA GLY A 570 18.15 -25.74 -5.50
C GLY A 570 18.08 -24.47 -4.66
N VAL A 571 18.29 -24.64 -3.36
CA VAL A 571 18.15 -23.59 -2.33
C VAL A 571 19.17 -22.45 -2.48
N LYS A 572 20.32 -22.73 -3.10
CA LYS A 572 21.37 -21.73 -3.32
C LYS A 572 20.95 -20.70 -4.37
N THR A 573 20.52 -21.16 -5.54
CA THR A 573 19.98 -20.29 -6.60
C THR A 573 18.71 -19.60 -6.16
N LEU A 574 17.84 -20.28 -5.40
CA LEU A 574 16.64 -19.67 -4.84
C LEU A 574 16.98 -18.50 -3.91
N GLY A 575 17.92 -18.67 -2.98
CA GLY A 575 18.36 -17.59 -2.10
C GLY A 575 18.91 -16.39 -2.88
N ALA A 576 19.65 -16.63 -3.96
CA ALA A 576 20.13 -15.58 -4.84
C ALA A 576 18.99 -14.89 -5.62
N LEU A 577 17.95 -15.63 -6.03
CA LEU A 577 16.73 -15.06 -6.61
C LEU A 577 16.02 -14.12 -5.64
N LEU A 578 15.95 -14.47 -4.35
CA LEU A 578 15.37 -13.60 -3.33
C LEU A 578 16.09 -12.25 -3.29
N VAL A 579 17.42 -12.27 -3.20
CA VAL A 579 18.25 -11.05 -3.17
C VAL A 579 18.08 -10.23 -4.45
N GLY A 580 18.12 -10.86 -5.62
CA GLY A 580 17.90 -10.18 -6.91
C GLY A 580 16.53 -9.50 -7.00
N THR A 581 15.49 -10.19 -6.51
CA THR A 581 14.11 -9.67 -6.47
C THR A 581 14.00 -8.46 -5.53
N ILE A 582 14.63 -8.52 -4.36
CA ILE A 582 14.64 -7.43 -3.37
C ILE A 582 15.30 -6.17 -3.95
N ILE A 583 16.51 -6.29 -4.49
CA ILE A 583 17.29 -5.12 -4.93
C ILE A 583 16.64 -4.45 -6.14
N SER A 584 16.32 -5.23 -7.17
CA SER A 584 15.70 -4.69 -8.39
C SER A 584 14.27 -4.19 -8.13
N GLY A 585 13.49 -4.93 -7.33
CA GLY A 585 12.12 -4.58 -6.97
C GLY A 585 12.05 -3.30 -6.15
N LEU A 586 12.96 -3.09 -5.20
CA LEU A 586 13.05 -1.85 -4.42
C LEU A 586 13.29 -0.63 -5.32
N LEU A 587 14.31 -0.70 -6.17
CA LEU A 587 14.66 0.41 -7.07
C LEU A 587 13.51 0.73 -8.02
N LEU A 588 12.92 -0.30 -8.64
CA LEU A 588 11.82 -0.13 -9.58
C LEU A 588 10.55 0.39 -8.89
N ALA A 589 10.24 -0.09 -7.68
CA ALA A 589 9.09 0.37 -6.90
C ALA A 589 9.18 1.86 -6.56
N ILE A 590 10.35 2.31 -6.07
CA ILE A 590 10.57 3.73 -5.77
C ILE A 590 10.49 4.57 -7.04
N GLN A 591 11.18 4.14 -8.10
CA GLN A 591 11.20 4.86 -9.38
C GLN A 591 9.79 5.07 -9.92
N MET A 592 8.99 4.00 -9.99
CA MET A 592 7.65 4.06 -10.56
C MET A 592 6.71 4.88 -9.67
N THR A 593 6.75 4.67 -8.36
CA THR A 593 5.86 5.34 -7.42
C THR A 593 6.13 6.84 -7.33
N SER A 594 7.38 7.23 -7.06
CA SER A 594 7.76 8.63 -6.92
C SER A 594 7.70 9.37 -8.27
N GLY A 595 8.12 8.72 -9.36
CA GLY A 595 8.03 9.29 -10.71
C GLY A 595 6.58 9.56 -11.13
N GLY A 596 5.69 8.59 -10.94
CA GLY A 596 4.26 8.73 -11.19
C GLY A 596 3.63 9.85 -10.36
N ALA A 597 3.91 9.90 -9.06
CA ALA A 597 3.41 10.97 -8.18
C ALA A 597 3.98 12.36 -8.54
N ALA A 598 5.21 12.43 -9.06
CA ALA A 598 5.81 13.68 -9.50
C ALA A 598 5.15 14.22 -10.79
N TRP A 599 4.78 13.35 -11.73
CA TRP A 599 3.99 13.75 -12.91
C TRP A 599 2.62 14.32 -12.53
N ASP A 600 1.91 13.65 -11.63
CA ASP A 600 0.60 14.11 -11.15
C ASP A 600 0.68 15.48 -10.48
N ASN A 601 1.64 15.66 -9.57
CA ASN A 601 1.81 16.93 -8.90
C ASN A 601 2.33 18.04 -9.83
N ALA A 602 3.03 17.70 -10.92
CA ALA A 602 3.39 18.64 -11.96
C ALA A 602 2.16 19.11 -12.74
N LYS A 603 1.23 18.21 -13.08
CA LYS A 603 -0.09 18.53 -13.64
C LYS A 603 -0.87 19.44 -12.69
N LYS A 604 -1.05 19.05 -11.42
CA LYS A 604 -1.76 19.85 -10.41
C LYS A 604 -1.13 21.24 -10.20
N TYR A 605 0.19 21.36 -10.24
CA TYR A 605 0.87 22.67 -10.17
C TYR A 605 0.47 23.60 -11.33
N ILE A 606 0.31 23.07 -12.54
CA ILE A 606 -0.17 23.84 -13.70
C ILE A 606 -1.66 24.15 -13.56
N GLU A 607 -2.46 23.20 -13.07
CA GLU A 607 -3.90 23.41 -12.80
C GLU A 607 -4.19 24.53 -11.81
N ASP A 608 -3.29 24.79 -10.85
CA ASP A 608 -3.35 25.91 -9.91
C ASP A 608 -3.19 27.30 -10.58
N GLY A 609 -3.01 27.34 -11.91
CA GLY A 609 -2.88 28.58 -12.69
C GLY A 609 -1.43 28.92 -13.09
N ASN A 610 -0.46 28.09 -12.72
CA ASN A 610 0.92 28.28 -13.13
C ASN A 610 1.12 27.83 -14.59
N LEU A 611 2.09 28.44 -15.30
CA LEU A 611 2.52 28.04 -16.64
C LEU A 611 1.40 27.94 -17.70
N GLY A 612 0.34 28.76 -17.56
CA GLY A 612 -0.77 28.86 -18.50
C GLY A 612 -2.09 28.25 -18.04
N GLY A 613 -2.10 27.48 -16.95
CA GLY A 613 -3.34 26.99 -16.36
C GLY A 613 -4.05 25.89 -17.15
N LYS A 614 -5.25 25.52 -16.69
CA LYS A 614 -6.10 24.48 -17.30
C LYS A 614 -6.42 24.79 -18.77
N GLY A 615 -6.32 23.77 -19.61
CA GLY A 615 -6.63 23.85 -21.05
C GLY A 615 -5.49 24.33 -21.95
N SER A 616 -4.40 24.88 -21.38
CA SER A 616 -3.19 25.24 -22.12
C SER A 616 -2.49 24.01 -22.73
N ASP A 617 -1.62 24.22 -23.72
CA ASP A 617 -0.83 23.12 -24.28
C ASP A 617 0.16 22.54 -23.27
N THR A 618 0.69 23.37 -22.36
CA THR A 618 1.46 22.93 -21.19
C THR A 618 0.65 21.96 -20.32
N HIS A 619 -0.62 22.29 -20.06
CA HIS A 619 -1.51 21.45 -19.26
C HIS A 619 -1.78 20.11 -19.96
N LYS A 620 -2.09 20.12 -21.27
CA LYS A 620 -2.29 18.88 -22.03
C LYS A 620 -1.04 17.99 -22.00
N ALA A 621 0.16 18.57 -22.14
CA ALA A 621 1.41 17.82 -22.02
C ALA A 621 1.61 17.20 -20.62
N ALA A 622 1.23 17.93 -19.56
CA ALA A 622 1.31 17.40 -18.20
C ALA A 622 0.29 16.29 -17.92
N VAL A 623 -0.92 16.37 -18.48
CA VAL A 623 -1.92 15.29 -18.41
C VAL A 623 -1.41 14.01 -19.11
N VAL A 624 -0.70 14.12 -20.23
CA VAL A 624 -0.05 12.95 -20.86
C VAL A 624 0.99 12.32 -19.93
N GLY A 625 1.81 13.14 -19.25
CA GLY A 625 2.76 12.64 -18.25
C GLY A 625 2.08 11.90 -17.10
N ASP A 626 1.02 12.49 -16.55
CA ASP A 626 0.25 11.91 -15.45
C ASP A 626 -0.42 10.59 -15.83
N THR A 627 -1.08 10.53 -16.99
CA THR A 627 -1.72 9.29 -17.48
C THR A 627 -0.73 8.15 -17.80
N VAL A 628 0.56 8.47 -18.05
CA VAL A 628 1.65 7.48 -18.06
C VAL A 628 2.08 7.11 -16.64
N GLY A 629 2.08 8.09 -15.72
CA GLY A 629 2.40 7.95 -14.30
C GLY A 629 1.36 7.19 -13.46
N ASP A 630 0.11 7.11 -13.90
CA ASP A 630 -0.98 6.43 -13.21
C ASP A 630 -0.74 4.92 -13.02
N PRO A 631 -0.53 4.12 -14.08
CA PRO A 631 -0.19 2.71 -13.89
C PRO A 631 1.15 2.52 -13.16
N PHE A 632 2.05 3.51 -13.22
CA PHE A 632 3.30 3.51 -12.46
C PHE A 632 3.06 3.61 -10.95
N LYS A 633 2.31 4.61 -10.49
CA LYS A 633 2.16 4.94 -9.06
C LYS A 633 1.04 4.19 -8.34
N ASP A 634 0.09 3.60 -9.07
CA ASP A 634 -1.12 3.00 -8.48
C ASP A 634 -1.33 1.53 -8.86
N THR A 635 -0.54 0.98 -9.80
CA THR A 635 -0.62 -0.44 -10.16
C THR A 635 0.74 -1.12 -10.03
N ALA A 636 1.68 -0.82 -10.92
CA ALA A 636 2.94 -1.57 -11.01
C ALA A 636 3.88 -1.29 -9.82
N GLY A 637 4.18 -0.02 -9.54
CA GLY A 637 5.10 0.38 -8.47
C GLY A 637 4.70 -0.17 -7.10
N PRO A 638 3.47 0.08 -6.62
CA PRO A 638 3.02 -0.47 -5.34
C PRO A 638 2.90 -1.99 -5.32
N ALA A 639 2.54 -2.66 -6.42
CA ALA A 639 2.41 -4.12 -6.46
C ALA A 639 3.75 -4.87 -6.40
N LEU A 640 4.88 -4.19 -6.65
CA LEU A 640 6.21 -4.75 -6.42
C LEU A 640 6.47 -5.04 -4.93
N ASN A 641 5.83 -4.29 -4.03
CA ASN A 641 5.94 -4.52 -2.59
C ASN A 641 5.44 -5.92 -2.19
N PRO A 642 4.16 -6.30 -2.42
CA PRO A 642 3.69 -7.64 -2.14
C PRO A 642 4.38 -8.70 -3.00
N LEU A 643 4.83 -8.41 -4.23
CA LEU A 643 5.63 -9.35 -5.03
C LEU A 643 6.89 -9.80 -4.26
N ILE A 644 7.69 -8.86 -3.77
CA ILE A 644 8.93 -9.16 -3.03
C ILE A 644 8.62 -10.06 -1.82
N LYS A 645 7.58 -9.72 -1.05
CA LYS A 645 7.22 -10.49 0.15
C LYS A 645 6.66 -11.87 -0.18
N VAL A 646 5.77 -12.00 -1.17
CA VAL A 646 5.24 -13.30 -1.63
C VAL A 646 6.37 -14.24 -2.03
N VAL A 647 7.31 -13.76 -2.84
CA VAL A 647 8.44 -14.57 -3.33
C VAL A 647 9.31 -15.07 -2.17
N ASN A 648 9.58 -14.21 -1.18
CA ASN A 648 10.33 -14.58 0.02
C ASN A 648 9.54 -15.55 0.93
N MET A 649 8.26 -15.29 1.17
CA MET A 649 7.41 -16.10 2.04
C MET A 649 7.20 -17.51 1.50
N ILE A 650 6.98 -17.65 0.19
CA ILE A 650 6.89 -18.97 -0.45
C ILE A 650 8.21 -19.73 -0.28
N SER A 651 9.33 -19.05 -0.50
CA SER A 651 10.65 -19.68 -0.39
C SER A 651 10.93 -20.20 1.02
N LEU A 652 10.54 -19.45 2.05
CA LEU A 652 10.60 -19.89 3.45
C LEU A 652 9.64 -21.04 3.73
N LEU A 653 8.40 -20.94 3.27
CA LEU A 653 7.34 -21.91 3.55
C LEU A 653 7.65 -23.30 2.98
N PHE A 654 8.24 -23.35 1.78
CA PHE A 654 8.56 -24.58 1.07
C PHE A 654 10.02 -25.01 1.24
N ILE A 655 10.82 -24.31 2.05
CA ILE A 655 12.26 -24.56 2.18
C ILE A 655 12.58 -26.00 2.54
N GLY A 656 11.85 -26.60 3.48
CA GLY A 656 12.06 -27.98 3.90
C GLY A 656 11.78 -28.99 2.78
N LEU A 657 10.76 -28.73 1.96
CA LEU A 657 10.43 -29.56 0.80
C LEU A 657 11.52 -29.44 -0.27
N ILE A 658 11.99 -28.22 -0.52
CA ILE A 658 13.01 -27.94 -1.53
C ILE A 658 14.35 -28.59 -1.14
N VAL A 659 14.76 -28.49 0.13
CA VAL A 659 15.96 -29.17 0.64
C VAL A 659 15.88 -30.69 0.41
N ALA A 660 14.69 -31.27 0.58
CA ALA A 660 14.52 -32.71 0.43
C ALA A 660 14.39 -33.21 -1.02
N ASN A 661 13.98 -32.36 -1.97
CA ASN A 661 13.55 -32.78 -3.31
C ASN A 661 14.16 -31.96 -4.47
N ALA A 662 15.13 -31.08 -4.21
CA ALA A 662 15.82 -30.34 -5.26
C ALA A 662 16.52 -31.31 -6.24
N LEU A 663 16.45 -31.00 -7.53
CA LEU A 663 17.04 -31.83 -8.60
C LEU A 663 18.57 -31.71 -8.70
N ILE A 664 19.14 -30.63 -8.15
CA ILE A 664 20.58 -30.30 -8.19
C ILE A 664 21.03 -29.87 -6.81
#